data_AF-A0A835MVD4-F1
#
_entry.id   AF-A0A835MVD4-F1
#
_cell.length_a   1.000
_cell.length_b   1.000
_cell.length_c   1.000
_cell.angle_alpha   90.00
_cell.angle_beta   90.00
_cell.angle_gamma   90.00
#
_symmetry.space_group_name_H-M   'P 1'
#
loop_
_entity.id
_entity.type
_entity.pdbx_description
1 polymer ?
#
loop_
_entity_poly.entity_id
_entity_poly.type
_entity_poly.pdbx_seq_one_letter_code
_entity_poly.pdbx_strand_id
1 'polypeptide(L)'
;MGHSLLSMLCLLVSLFVYSCLCAPLEDQGRDKITYLPGQPGNVEFNQYSGYVTVNQQAGRALFYWLVEAPTSRRPESRPLVLWLNGGPGCSSVGYGAAEEIGPFRIRPDGKTLYSNPDAWNKLANLLFLESPAGVGFSYSNTSSDLYTAGDQRTGDSEDAYTFLVNWFERFPQYKYRDFYIAGESYAGHYVPQLSQIVYQKNKSIKNPVINFKGFLVGNAVTDDYHDYVGTFEYWWTHGLISDSTYRTLRLTCDFVSSTHPSVECKKALKFAELEQGNIDPYSIFTQPCNNNAALRRNLRGHYPWMSRAYDPCTERYSKVYFNRPEVQKALHANVTGIPYPWETCSNTVGDDSYWADSPLSMLPIYKELIAAGLRIWVYSGDADSVVPVTATRYSIDALKLPTIINWYPWYDNGKVGGWSQVYRGLTFVTVTGAGHEVPLHRPRQAFILFILRNPHSRRAKPDFSLATMHVKPSPCSLLHVLNFAALLLSAAAAATNHGHLEEQRRDKIIKLHGQPPNVSFSQFSGYITVDPLAGRALFYWLIEAPKTSKPKSKPLVLWLNGGPGCSSVAYGASEEVGPFRVRPDGKTLYLNPYAWNKVANLLFLDSPAGVGFSYSNTSSDTYTVGDKRTAKDAYTFLVNWFERFPQYKHRPFYIAGESYAGHYIPELSRVIARRNKGVKNPVINFTGFLLGNPLIDDYHDNVGTHEYWWNHGLISDSTYKDLKKFCPNNTFLFPRNECNSALERAYSEFGDINPYNIYSSPCNEISTLRHYLNHSLPWKFRGNDECVVMYTKRYMNRPEVQKALHANITGISHPWVTCSSVIRRNWSDSPKSMLPIFKELITAGIRIWVFSGDTDAILPLTATRYSINALKLQTNISWYAWHDDHHQVGGWSQVYKGLTYVTVRGAGHEVPLTQPRLALLLFRQFLKNEPMSAF
;
A
#
# COMPACT_ATOMS: atom_id res chain seq x y z
N MET A 1 23.47 -12.12 -81.79
CA MET A 1 24.04 -11.81 -80.46
C MET A 1 23.01 -11.36 -79.42
N GLY A 2 22.04 -10.48 -79.73
CA GLY A 2 21.12 -9.88 -78.72
C GLY A 2 20.43 -10.83 -77.72
N HIS A 3 19.85 -11.95 -78.15
CA HIS A 3 19.09 -12.84 -77.25
C HIS A 3 19.94 -13.48 -76.13
N SER A 4 21.23 -13.69 -76.35
CA SER A 4 22.12 -14.27 -75.33
C SER A 4 22.34 -13.32 -74.15
N LEU A 5 22.46 -12.02 -74.44
CA LEU A 5 22.63 -10.98 -73.41
C LEU A 5 21.38 -10.82 -72.56
N LEU A 6 20.19 -10.84 -73.18
CA LEU A 6 18.94 -10.73 -72.42
C LEU A 6 18.72 -11.94 -71.51
N SER A 7 19.00 -13.15 -72.01
CA SER A 7 18.89 -14.39 -71.22
C SER A 7 19.90 -14.41 -70.07
N MET A 8 21.15 -13.99 -70.31
CA MET A 8 22.19 -13.90 -69.28
C MET A 8 21.87 -12.83 -68.24
N LEU A 9 21.30 -11.69 -68.65
CA LEU A 9 20.84 -10.63 -67.72
C LEU A 9 19.68 -11.12 -66.85
N CYS A 10 18.69 -11.83 -67.42
CA CYS A 10 17.62 -12.45 -66.64
C CYS A 10 18.16 -13.52 -65.67
N LEU A 11 19.14 -14.33 -66.08
CA LEU A 11 19.78 -15.31 -65.19
C LEU A 11 20.51 -14.60 -64.03
N LEU A 12 21.32 -13.59 -64.34
CA LEU A 12 22.04 -12.79 -63.34
C LEU A 12 21.08 -12.10 -62.36
N VAL A 13 20.01 -11.46 -62.84
CA VAL A 13 18.98 -10.85 -61.98
C VAL A 13 18.29 -11.91 -61.13
N SER A 14 17.95 -13.09 -61.67
CA SER A 14 17.35 -14.16 -60.89
C SER A 14 18.28 -14.69 -59.80
N LEU A 15 19.57 -14.85 -60.09
CA LEU A 15 20.60 -15.26 -59.14
C LEU A 15 20.82 -14.20 -58.06
N PHE A 16 20.86 -12.92 -58.43
CA PHE A 16 21.00 -11.81 -57.48
C PHE A 16 19.82 -11.75 -56.51
N VAL A 17 18.58 -11.86 -57.02
CA VAL A 17 17.36 -11.93 -56.21
C VAL A 17 17.37 -13.17 -55.30
N TYR A 18 17.81 -14.33 -55.80
CA TYR A 18 17.93 -15.54 -54.98
C TYR A 18 18.98 -15.37 -53.86
N SER A 19 20.15 -14.79 -54.15
CA SER A 19 21.17 -14.54 -53.12
C SER A 19 20.74 -13.52 -52.07
N CYS A 20 20.04 -12.44 -52.48
CA CYS A 20 19.51 -11.44 -51.55
C CYS A 20 18.37 -11.98 -50.67
N LEU A 21 17.64 -13.02 -51.10
CA LEU A 21 16.62 -13.68 -50.30
C LEU A 21 17.17 -14.82 -49.42
N CYS A 22 18.27 -15.47 -49.82
CA CYS A 22 18.91 -16.51 -49.03
C CYS A 22 19.62 -15.98 -47.78
N ALA A 23 20.39 -14.89 -47.89
CA ALA A 23 21.22 -14.43 -46.77
C ALA A 23 20.44 -14.07 -45.48
N PRO A 24 19.28 -13.37 -45.51
CA PRO A 24 18.49 -13.13 -44.30
C PRO A 24 17.93 -14.41 -43.67
N LEU A 25 17.59 -15.43 -44.47
CA LEU A 25 17.11 -16.72 -43.97
C LEU A 25 18.23 -17.53 -43.30
N GLU A 26 19.47 -17.43 -43.81
CA GLU A 26 20.64 -18.05 -43.19
C GLU A 26 21.01 -17.36 -41.88
N ASP A 27 21.00 -16.02 -41.83
CA ASP A 27 21.17 -15.25 -40.60
C ASP A 27 20.13 -15.60 -39.52
N GLN A 28 18.84 -15.61 -39.88
CA GLN A 28 17.77 -16.04 -38.95
C GLN A 28 17.90 -17.50 -38.54
N GLY A 29 18.43 -18.36 -39.41
CA GLY A 29 18.73 -19.76 -39.10
C GLY A 29 19.84 -19.90 -38.06
N ARG A 30 20.87 -19.04 -38.13
CA ARG A 30 21.98 -19.00 -37.16
C ARG A 30 21.58 -18.42 -35.81
N ASP A 31 20.72 -17.41 -35.79
CA ASP A 31 20.22 -16.80 -34.55
C ASP A 31 19.13 -17.65 -33.84
N LYS A 32 18.61 -18.73 -34.47
CA LYS A 32 17.43 -19.45 -33.95
C LYS A 32 17.72 -20.36 -32.75
N ILE A 33 17.18 -20.01 -31.58
CA ILE A 33 17.27 -20.81 -30.36
C ILE A 33 16.34 -22.03 -30.49
N THR A 34 16.92 -23.23 -30.59
CA THR A 34 16.14 -24.48 -30.64
C THR A 34 15.67 -24.96 -29.27
N TYR A 35 16.50 -24.80 -28.23
CA TYR A 35 16.18 -25.20 -26.84
C TYR A 35 17.07 -24.45 -25.83
N LEU A 36 16.45 -23.74 -24.88
CA LEU A 36 17.17 -23.17 -23.73
C LEU A 36 17.35 -24.21 -22.61
N PRO A 37 18.55 -24.33 -21.99
CA PRO A 37 18.83 -25.31 -20.93
C PRO A 37 17.91 -25.23 -19.71
N GLY A 38 16.93 -26.13 -19.65
CA GLY A 38 15.96 -26.21 -18.56
C GLY A 38 14.63 -25.51 -18.87
N GLN A 39 14.36 -25.12 -20.12
CA GLN A 39 13.02 -24.71 -20.53
C GLN A 39 12.00 -25.86 -20.38
N PRO A 40 10.73 -25.57 -20.08
CA PRO A 40 9.65 -26.55 -20.17
C PRO A 40 9.54 -27.16 -21.58
N GLY A 41 9.05 -28.40 -21.67
CA GLY A 41 8.67 -29.00 -22.96
C GLY A 41 7.48 -28.29 -23.61
N ASN A 42 7.27 -28.55 -24.90
CA ASN A 42 6.15 -28.04 -25.70
C ASN A 42 6.07 -26.50 -25.78
N VAL A 43 7.19 -25.86 -26.15
CA VAL A 43 7.24 -24.42 -26.44
C VAL A 43 6.63 -24.14 -27.82
N GLU A 44 5.45 -23.51 -27.86
CA GLU A 44 4.68 -23.24 -29.11
C GLU A 44 5.13 -22.00 -29.91
N PHE A 45 6.25 -21.35 -29.58
CA PHE A 45 6.77 -20.15 -30.25
C PHE A 45 8.21 -20.33 -30.71
N ASN A 46 8.61 -19.62 -31.78
CA ASN A 46 10.03 -19.48 -32.10
C ASN A 46 10.66 -18.41 -31.21
N GLN A 47 11.96 -18.52 -31.01
CA GLN A 47 12.77 -17.56 -30.29
C GLN A 47 14.16 -17.51 -30.95
N TYR A 48 14.75 -16.31 -31.02
CA TYR A 48 15.98 -16.03 -31.74
C TYR A 48 16.83 -15.09 -30.90
N SER A 49 18.13 -15.28 -30.87
CA SER A 49 19.06 -14.38 -30.21
C SER A 49 20.44 -14.43 -30.86
N GLY A 50 21.15 -13.33 -30.73
CA GLY A 50 22.44 -13.12 -31.38
C GLY A 50 22.80 -11.64 -31.37
N TYR A 51 23.67 -11.26 -32.31
CA TYR A 51 24.27 -9.92 -32.35
C TYR A 51 23.94 -9.17 -33.63
N VAL A 52 23.74 -7.86 -33.48
CA VAL A 52 23.70 -6.89 -34.58
C VAL A 52 24.78 -5.84 -34.33
N THR A 53 25.70 -5.70 -35.28
CA THR A 53 26.74 -4.67 -35.23
C THR A 53 26.11 -3.29 -35.43
N VAL A 54 26.46 -2.36 -34.55
CA VAL A 54 26.00 -0.97 -34.58
C VAL A 54 27.12 -0.01 -34.98
N ASN A 55 28.37 -0.30 -34.57
CA ASN A 55 29.55 0.43 -35.05
C ASN A 55 30.68 -0.54 -35.44
N GLN A 56 30.95 -0.62 -36.75
CA GLN A 56 31.95 -1.53 -37.32
C GLN A 56 33.40 -1.15 -36.95
N GLN A 57 33.69 0.14 -36.71
CA GLN A 57 35.05 0.62 -36.39
C GLN A 57 35.42 0.31 -34.94
N ALA A 58 34.51 0.54 -34.01
CA ALA A 58 34.68 0.18 -32.60
C ALA A 58 34.53 -1.34 -32.34
N GLY A 59 34.02 -2.10 -33.32
CA GLY A 59 33.62 -3.50 -33.13
C GLY A 59 32.44 -3.65 -32.18
N ARG A 60 31.56 -2.64 -32.13
CA ARG A 60 30.44 -2.53 -31.18
C ARG A 60 29.21 -3.26 -31.71
N ALA A 61 28.68 -4.19 -30.93
CA ALA A 61 27.50 -4.97 -31.28
C ALA A 61 26.57 -5.13 -30.06
N LEU A 62 25.27 -4.98 -30.31
CA LEU A 62 24.24 -5.18 -29.30
C LEU A 62 23.65 -6.59 -29.43
N PHE A 63 23.48 -7.24 -28.28
CA PHE A 63 22.81 -8.52 -28.12
C PHE A 63 21.29 -8.33 -28.02
N TYR A 64 20.54 -9.22 -28.67
CA TYR A 64 19.09 -9.21 -28.63
C TYR A 64 18.51 -10.59 -28.38
N TRP A 65 17.28 -10.64 -27.85
CA TRP A 65 16.45 -11.84 -27.79
C TRP A 65 15.04 -11.52 -28.31
N LEU A 66 14.71 -12.04 -29.49
CA LEU A 66 13.36 -12.07 -30.03
C LEU A 66 12.62 -13.30 -29.47
N VAL A 67 11.44 -13.07 -28.91
CA VAL A 67 10.46 -14.09 -28.55
C VAL A 67 9.20 -13.84 -29.38
N GLU A 68 8.87 -14.75 -30.29
CA GLU A 68 7.64 -14.66 -31.07
C GLU A 68 6.40 -14.94 -30.21
N ALA A 69 5.24 -14.53 -30.71
CA ALA A 69 3.98 -15.01 -30.16
C ALA A 69 3.80 -16.53 -30.42
N PRO A 70 3.07 -17.27 -29.56
CA PRO A 70 2.72 -18.65 -29.83
C PRO A 70 2.10 -18.82 -31.23
N THR A 71 2.43 -19.91 -31.92
CA THR A 71 1.85 -20.28 -33.23
C THR A 71 0.31 -20.34 -33.17
N SER A 72 -0.24 -20.85 -32.08
CA SER A 72 -1.67 -20.82 -31.72
C SER A 72 -2.27 -19.39 -31.59
N ARG A 73 -1.44 -18.35 -31.62
CA ARG A 73 -1.80 -16.92 -31.62
C ARG A 73 -1.43 -16.17 -32.91
N ARG A 74 -0.87 -16.82 -33.93
CA ARG A 74 -0.51 -16.22 -35.23
C ARG A 74 0.53 -15.08 -35.13
N PRO A 75 1.82 -15.35 -34.84
CA PRO A 75 2.88 -14.34 -34.67
C PRO A 75 3.03 -13.40 -35.87
N GLU A 76 2.77 -13.88 -37.08
CA GLU A 76 2.80 -13.10 -38.33
C GLU A 76 1.77 -11.95 -38.34
N SER A 77 0.70 -12.08 -37.56
CA SER A 77 -0.37 -11.09 -37.41
C SER A 77 -0.23 -10.18 -36.18
N ARG A 78 0.78 -10.41 -35.34
CA ARG A 78 1.01 -9.65 -34.10
C ARG A 78 1.90 -8.44 -34.33
N PRO A 79 1.78 -7.36 -33.52
CA PRO A 79 2.75 -6.27 -33.53
C PRO A 79 4.14 -6.75 -33.08
N LEU A 80 5.15 -5.93 -33.33
CA LEU A 80 6.47 -6.04 -32.71
C LEU A 80 6.57 -5.00 -31.59
N VAL A 81 7.11 -5.41 -30.44
CA VAL A 81 7.41 -4.53 -29.32
C VAL A 81 8.88 -4.68 -28.96
N LEU A 82 9.67 -3.61 -29.13
CA LEU A 82 10.99 -3.48 -28.53
C LEU A 82 10.82 -3.26 -27.03
N TRP A 83 11.60 -3.93 -26.19
CA TRP A 83 11.65 -3.71 -24.74
C TRP A 83 13.06 -3.30 -24.27
N LEU A 84 13.11 -2.24 -23.47
CA LEU A 84 14.30 -1.67 -22.86
C LEU A 84 14.10 -1.50 -21.34
N ASN A 85 14.89 -2.18 -20.50
CA ASN A 85 15.00 -1.78 -19.09
C ASN A 85 15.96 -0.58 -18.95
N GLY A 86 15.94 0.10 -17.80
CA GLY A 86 16.70 1.32 -17.54
C GLY A 86 18.07 1.09 -16.89
N GLY A 87 18.20 1.49 -15.63
CA GLY A 87 19.47 1.57 -14.90
C GLY A 87 19.87 3.03 -14.65
N PRO A 88 20.77 3.66 -15.45
CA PRO A 88 21.29 3.20 -16.74
C PRO A 88 22.17 1.95 -16.68
N GLY A 89 22.30 1.24 -17.80
CA GLY A 89 23.21 0.10 -17.92
C GLY A 89 22.66 -1.25 -17.42
N CYS A 90 21.34 -1.43 -17.33
CA CYS A 90 20.70 -2.67 -16.88
C CYS A 90 20.11 -3.50 -18.05
N SER A 91 20.11 -4.83 -17.88
CA SER A 91 19.79 -5.80 -18.93
C SER A 91 18.29 -6.02 -19.14
N SER A 92 17.83 -5.76 -20.36
CA SER A 92 16.50 -6.13 -20.87
C SER A 92 16.24 -7.64 -20.95
N VAL A 93 17.29 -8.46 -20.89
CA VAL A 93 17.22 -9.93 -20.87
C VAL A 93 17.13 -10.46 -19.44
N GLY A 94 17.76 -9.78 -18.48
CA GLY A 94 17.60 -10.04 -17.05
C GLY A 94 16.18 -9.71 -16.60
N TYR A 95 15.88 -8.43 -16.43
CA TYR A 95 14.60 -7.96 -15.89
C TYR A 95 13.44 -8.27 -16.87
N GLY A 96 13.40 -7.59 -18.02
CA GLY A 96 12.34 -7.69 -19.02
C GLY A 96 11.99 -9.12 -19.44
N ALA A 97 12.99 -9.92 -19.82
CA ALA A 97 12.74 -11.26 -20.35
C ALA A 97 12.62 -12.35 -19.26
N ALA A 98 13.46 -12.35 -18.22
CA ALA A 98 13.53 -13.44 -17.25
C ALA A 98 12.75 -13.19 -15.94
N GLU A 99 12.37 -11.94 -15.63
CA GLU A 99 11.73 -11.56 -14.36
C GLU A 99 10.37 -10.85 -14.55
N GLU A 100 10.14 -10.20 -15.70
CA GLU A 100 8.95 -9.35 -15.96
C GLU A 100 7.97 -9.86 -17.04
N ILE A 101 8.19 -9.58 -18.33
CA ILE A 101 7.17 -9.72 -19.38
C ILE A 101 7.40 -10.92 -20.32
N GLY A 102 8.61 -11.48 -20.31
CA GLY A 102 9.00 -12.61 -21.15
C GLY A 102 8.27 -13.93 -20.82
N PRO A 103 8.48 -14.97 -21.66
CA PRO A 103 7.70 -16.21 -21.64
C PRO A 103 8.10 -17.18 -20.52
N PHE A 104 9.26 -16.96 -19.91
CA PHE A 104 9.85 -17.83 -18.90
C PHE A 104 10.17 -17.06 -17.62
N ARG A 105 10.48 -17.83 -16.58
CA ARG A 105 11.02 -17.39 -15.30
C ARG A 105 12.05 -18.38 -14.82
N ILE A 106 13.13 -17.89 -14.22
CA ILE A 106 14.19 -18.73 -13.64
C ILE A 106 13.75 -19.19 -12.24
N ARG A 107 14.06 -20.42 -11.85
CA ARG A 107 13.81 -20.93 -10.49
C ARG A 107 14.94 -20.56 -9.52
N PRO A 108 14.71 -20.62 -8.20
CA PRO A 108 15.75 -20.50 -7.16
C PRO A 108 16.90 -21.52 -7.18
N ASP A 109 17.00 -22.37 -8.21
CA ASP A 109 18.15 -23.23 -8.48
C ASP A 109 19.17 -22.60 -9.46
N GLY A 110 18.81 -21.48 -10.12
CA GLY A 110 19.60 -20.82 -11.17
C GLY A 110 19.81 -21.68 -12.43
N LYS A 111 18.99 -22.73 -12.62
CA LYS A 111 19.25 -23.82 -13.58
C LYS A 111 18.04 -24.26 -14.39
N THR A 112 16.83 -24.17 -13.84
CA THR A 112 15.61 -24.57 -14.53
C THR A 112 14.64 -23.41 -14.67
N LEU A 113 13.82 -23.45 -15.73
CA LEU A 113 12.84 -22.44 -16.04
C LEU A 113 11.41 -22.93 -15.73
N TYR A 114 10.47 -21.99 -15.69
CA TYR A 114 9.04 -22.26 -15.75
C TYR A 114 8.31 -21.23 -16.60
N SER A 115 7.18 -21.61 -17.20
CA SER A 115 6.40 -20.73 -18.08
C SER A 115 5.71 -19.60 -17.31
N ASN A 116 5.81 -18.38 -17.81
CA ASN A 116 5.05 -17.23 -17.32
C ASN A 116 3.59 -17.31 -17.81
N PRO A 117 2.58 -17.40 -16.91
CA PRO A 117 1.17 -17.46 -17.30
C PRO A 117 0.63 -16.13 -17.85
N ASP A 118 1.30 -15.01 -17.59
CA ASP A 118 0.87 -13.65 -17.97
C ASP A 118 1.87 -12.99 -18.96
N ALA A 119 2.67 -13.81 -19.65
CA ALA A 119 3.67 -13.36 -20.62
C ALA A 119 3.08 -12.51 -21.76
N TRP A 120 3.72 -11.37 -22.05
CA TRP A 120 3.24 -10.41 -23.06
C TRP A 120 3.37 -10.94 -24.50
N ASN A 121 4.22 -11.95 -24.75
CA ASN A 121 4.30 -12.59 -26.06
C ASN A 121 2.98 -13.27 -26.49
N LYS A 122 2.02 -13.46 -25.58
CA LYS A 122 0.66 -13.94 -25.91
C LYS A 122 -0.15 -12.96 -26.77
N LEU A 123 0.33 -11.71 -26.93
CA LEU A 123 -0.34 -10.61 -27.64
C LEU A 123 0.56 -9.87 -28.65
N ALA A 124 1.88 -9.97 -28.53
CA ALA A 124 2.88 -9.33 -29.39
C ALA A 124 4.06 -10.28 -29.67
N ASN A 125 4.92 -9.94 -30.62
CA ASN A 125 6.28 -10.46 -30.65
C ASN A 125 7.15 -9.50 -29.82
N LEU A 126 7.97 -10.02 -28.90
CA LEU A 126 8.79 -9.23 -27.98
C LEU A 126 10.25 -9.28 -28.43
N LEU A 127 10.88 -8.12 -28.56
CA LEU A 127 12.30 -7.97 -28.88
C LEU A 127 13.00 -7.31 -27.69
N PHE A 128 13.71 -8.09 -26.89
CA PHE A 128 14.53 -7.58 -25.80
C PHE A 128 15.90 -7.18 -26.37
N LEU A 129 16.38 -5.99 -26.02
CA LEU A 129 17.67 -5.46 -26.48
C LEU A 129 18.52 -5.07 -25.27
N GLU A 130 19.70 -5.68 -25.11
CA GLU A 130 20.67 -5.25 -24.10
C GLU A 130 21.43 -4.03 -24.65
N SER A 131 21.26 -2.87 -24.01
CA SER A 131 21.83 -1.60 -24.48
C SER A 131 22.24 -0.73 -23.28
N PRO A 132 23.35 0.03 -23.35
CA PRO A 132 24.32 0.09 -24.46
C PRO A 132 25.29 -1.10 -24.46
N ALA A 133 26.33 -1.03 -25.29
CA ALA A 133 27.46 -1.96 -25.21
C ALA A 133 28.14 -1.88 -23.82
N GLY A 134 28.43 -3.04 -23.23
CA GLY A 134 28.82 -3.17 -21.82
C GLY A 134 27.72 -3.73 -20.92
N VAL A 135 26.47 -3.81 -21.39
CA VAL A 135 25.33 -4.37 -20.65
C VAL A 135 25.12 -5.84 -21.04
N GLY A 136 25.10 -6.73 -20.04
CA GLY A 136 24.83 -8.15 -20.23
C GLY A 136 25.81 -8.81 -21.20
N PHE A 137 25.33 -9.19 -22.39
CA PHE A 137 26.13 -9.78 -23.47
C PHE A 137 26.52 -8.79 -24.58
N SER A 138 26.00 -7.55 -24.58
CA SER A 138 26.36 -6.50 -25.55
C SER A 138 27.77 -5.98 -25.31
N TYR A 139 28.59 -5.82 -26.35
CA TYR A 139 30.02 -5.54 -26.19
C TYR A 139 30.56 -4.51 -27.21
N SER A 140 31.77 -4.02 -26.92
CA SER A 140 32.62 -3.28 -27.87
C SER A 140 34.04 -3.83 -27.80
N ASN A 141 34.76 -3.78 -28.93
CA ASN A 141 36.19 -4.08 -28.97
C ASN A 141 37.04 -2.83 -28.61
N THR A 142 36.41 -1.66 -28.47
CA THR A 142 37.05 -0.42 -28.03
C THR A 142 36.68 -0.12 -26.58
N SER A 143 37.57 -0.45 -25.64
CA SER A 143 37.28 -0.42 -24.20
C SER A 143 36.83 0.93 -23.65
N SER A 144 37.23 2.04 -24.27
CA SER A 144 36.78 3.39 -23.88
C SER A 144 35.29 3.64 -24.13
N ASP A 145 34.63 2.81 -24.94
CA ASP A 145 33.17 2.88 -25.12
C ASP A 145 32.41 2.68 -23.81
N LEU A 146 32.92 1.81 -22.94
CA LEU A 146 32.32 1.45 -21.65
C LEU A 146 32.34 2.61 -20.63
N TYR A 147 33.28 3.54 -20.81
CA TYR A 147 33.53 4.69 -19.93
C TYR A 147 33.05 6.02 -20.52
N THR A 148 32.32 5.97 -21.64
CA THR A 148 31.81 7.14 -22.37
C THR A 148 30.40 6.89 -22.93
N ALA A 149 29.70 5.89 -22.38
CA ALA A 149 28.27 5.69 -22.64
C ALA A 149 27.48 6.90 -22.11
N GLY A 150 26.31 7.15 -22.67
CA GLY A 150 25.51 8.33 -22.38
C GLY A 150 24.22 8.29 -23.21
N ASP A 151 23.27 9.16 -22.91
CA ASP A 151 22.00 9.18 -23.63
C ASP A 151 22.17 9.44 -25.13
N GLN A 152 23.02 10.41 -25.52
CA GLN A 152 23.34 10.65 -26.93
C GLN A 152 23.93 9.43 -27.65
N ARG A 153 24.57 8.49 -26.97
CA ARG A 153 25.03 7.24 -27.59
C ARG A 153 23.98 6.13 -27.56
N THR A 154 23.09 6.14 -26.57
CA THR A 154 22.26 4.99 -26.20
C THR A 154 20.81 5.12 -26.70
N GLY A 155 20.21 6.30 -26.52
CA GLY A 155 18.82 6.59 -26.86
C GLY A 155 18.66 7.75 -27.86
N ASP A 156 19.42 8.84 -27.69
CA ASP A 156 19.31 10.08 -28.48
C ASP A 156 20.07 10.04 -29.82
N SER A 157 20.99 9.11 -30.04
CA SER A 157 21.55 8.88 -31.39
C SER A 157 22.08 7.47 -31.66
N GLU A 158 22.19 7.18 -32.96
CA GLU A 158 22.87 6.07 -33.63
C GLU A 158 22.67 4.63 -33.12
N ASP A 159 23.20 4.16 -31.99
CA ASP A 159 23.38 2.71 -31.75
C ASP A 159 22.04 1.94 -31.74
N ALA A 160 21.06 2.34 -30.92
CA ALA A 160 19.77 1.64 -30.84
C ALA A 160 18.90 1.80 -32.12
N TYR A 161 19.04 2.91 -32.84
CA TYR A 161 18.35 3.13 -34.12
C TYR A 161 18.99 2.30 -35.25
N THR A 162 20.32 2.23 -35.28
CA THR A 162 21.11 1.44 -36.24
C THR A 162 20.89 -0.05 -36.00
N PHE A 163 20.82 -0.46 -34.73
CA PHE A 163 20.34 -1.78 -34.34
C PHE A 163 18.98 -2.08 -34.98
N LEU A 164 17.98 -1.22 -34.80
CA LEU A 164 16.65 -1.44 -35.37
C LEU A 164 16.68 -1.54 -36.90
N VAL A 165 17.36 -0.62 -37.59
CA VAL A 165 17.47 -0.65 -39.06
C VAL A 165 18.12 -1.96 -39.55
N ASN A 166 19.28 -2.32 -39.01
CA ASN A 166 20.00 -3.54 -39.39
C ASN A 166 19.21 -4.81 -39.01
N TRP A 167 18.51 -4.79 -37.88
CA TRP A 167 17.66 -5.88 -37.43
C TRP A 167 16.43 -6.07 -38.33
N PHE A 168 15.77 -4.99 -38.78
CA PHE A 168 14.69 -5.09 -39.77
C PHE A 168 15.17 -5.58 -41.14
N GLU A 169 16.43 -5.38 -41.52
CA GLU A 169 17.03 -6.01 -42.70
C GLU A 169 17.31 -7.50 -42.49
N ARG A 170 17.76 -7.94 -41.29
CA ARG A 170 17.89 -9.37 -40.94
C ARG A 170 16.51 -10.07 -40.84
N PHE A 171 15.50 -9.39 -40.31
CA PHE A 171 14.14 -9.90 -40.08
C PHE A 171 13.10 -9.21 -40.98
N PRO A 172 13.20 -9.33 -42.33
CA PRO A 172 12.37 -8.57 -43.26
C PRO A 172 10.87 -8.86 -43.15
N GLN A 173 10.49 -10.02 -42.60
CA GLN A 173 9.10 -10.36 -42.31
C GLN A 173 8.46 -9.50 -41.21
N TYR A 174 9.22 -8.63 -40.54
CA TYR A 174 8.75 -7.63 -39.57
C TYR A 174 8.63 -6.22 -40.14
N LYS A 175 9.13 -5.94 -41.35
CA LYS A 175 8.96 -4.62 -41.99
C LYS A 175 7.47 -4.31 -42.18
N TYR A 176 7.11 -3.03 -42.03
CA TYR A 176 5.75 -2.50 -42.13
C TYR A 176 4.72 -3.05 -41.11
N ARG A 177 5.09 -4.01 -40.25
CA ARG A 177 4.28 -4.48 -39.11
C ARG A 177 4.16 -3.37 -38.06
N ASP A 178 3.01 -3.27 -37.39
CA ASP A 178 2.81 -2.32 -36.30
C ASP A 178 3.90 -2.48 -35.22
N PHE A 179 4.71 -1.43 -35.05
CA PHE A 179 5.86 -1.39 -34.15
C PHE A 179 5.61 -0.44 -32.98
N TYR A 180 5.96 -0.89 -31.79
CA TYR A 180 5.95 -0.10 -30.57
C TYR A 180 7.31 -0.23 -29.87
N ILE A 181 7.68 0.81 -29.13
CA ILE A 181 8.81 0.78 -28.20
C ILE A 181 8.23 0.76 -26.79
N ALA A 182 8.79 -0.05 -25.90
CA ALA A 182 8.39 -0.14 -24.52
C ALA A 182 9.61 -0.25 -23.58
N GLY A 183 9.40 0.05 -22.30
CA GLY A 183 10.45 -0.05 -21.29
C GLY A 183 10.02 0.46 -19.93
N GLU A 184 10.98 0.62 -19.02
CA GLU A 184 10.75 1.12 -17.66
C GLU A 184 11.97 1.80 -17.04
N SER A 185 11.79 2.43 -15.87
CA SER A 185 12.87 3.03 -15.09
C SER A 185 13.57 4.16 -15.88
N TYR A 186 14.90 4.21 -15.89
CA TYR A 186 15.69 5.13 -16.72
C TYR A 186 15.44 4.97 -18.24
N ALA A 187 14.79 3.90 -18.71
CA ALA A 187 14.31 3.85 -20.10
C ALA A 187 13.19 4.86 -20.39
N GLY A 188 12.70 5.59 -19.38
CA GLY A 188 11.97 6.85 -19.56
C GLY A 188 12.73 7.94 -20.32
N HIS A 189 14.06 7.85 -20.41
CA HIS A 189 14.87 8.58 -21.38
C HIS A 189 14.92 7.82 -22.72
N TYR A 190 15.46 6.60 -22.71
CA TYR A 190 15.72 5.80 -23.92
C TYR A 190 14.50 5.64 -24.85
N VAL A 191 13.31 5.43 -24.28
CA VAL A 191 12.08 5.13 -25.03
C VAL A 191 11.56 6.38 -25.77
N PRO A 192 11.34 7.55 -25.15
CA PRO A 192 11.05 8.79 -25.87
C PRO A 192 12.12 9.19 -26.89
N GLN A 193 13.41 9.13 -26.55
CA GLN A 193 14.51 9.53 -27.44
C GLN A 193 14.53 8.69 -28.72
N LEU A 194 14.55 7.35 -28.60
CA LEU A 194 14.50 6.45 -29.75
C LEU A 194 13.18 6.61 -30.55
N SER A 195 12.06 6.88 -29.86
CA SER A 195 10.78 7.21 -30.50
C SER A 195 10.85 8.50 -31.32
N GLN A 196 11.63 9.49 -30.87
CA GLN A 196 11.85 10.75 -31.58
C GLN A 196 12.62 10.52 -32.88
N ILE A 197 13.75 9.80 -32.81
CA ILE A 197 14.55 9.47 -34.00
C ILE A 197 13.69 8.71 -35.02
N VAL A 198 13.00 7.65 -34.59
CA VAL A 198 12.14 6.85 -35.47
C VAL A 198 11.02 7.70 -36.10
N TYR A 199 10.36 8.56 -35.32
CA TYR A 199 9.35 9.48 -35.85
C TYR A 199 9.94 10.47 -36.87
N GLN A 200 11.04 11.16 -36.54
CA GLN A 200 11.62 12.17 -37.41
C GLN A 200 12.15 11.59 -38.72
N LYS A 201 12.77 10.40 -38.70
CA LYS A 201 13.20 9.67 -39.91
C LYS A 201 12.00 9.21 -40.75
N ASN A 202 10.90 8.82 -40.11
CA ASN A 202 9.65 8.41 -40.79
C ASN A 202 8.83 9.57 -41.36
N LYS A 203 8.97 10.79 -40.83
CA LYS A 203 8.05 11.93 -41.01
C LYS A 203 7.74 12.32 -42.47
N SER A 204 8.64 12.03 -43.40
CA SER A 204 8.49 12.31 -44.84
C SER A 204 8.28 11.05 -45.70
N ILE A 205 8.14 9.88 -45.09
CA ILE A 205 8.03 8.58 -45.78
C ILE A 205 6.57 8.08 -45.69
N LYS A 206 5.91 7.91 -46.84
CA LYS A 206 4.49 7.51 -46.89
C LYS A 206 4.24 6.12 -46.27
N ASN A 207 5.12 5.16 -46.53
CA ASN A 207 5.09 3.79 -46.01
C ASN A 207 6.46 3.47 -45.37
N PRO A 208 6.71 3.89 -44.11
CA PRO A 208 8.00 3.66 -43.47
C PRO A 208 8.23 2.17 -43.17
N VAL A 209 9.47 1.72 -43.32
CA VAL A 209 9.88 0.34 -42.99
C VAL A 209 9.59 0.02 -41.52
N ILE A 210 9.89 0.96 -40.63
CA ILE A 210 9.52 0.93 -39.21
C ILE A 210 8.14 1.58 -39.08
N ASN A 211 7.06 0.79 -39.16
CA ASN A 211 5.68 1.26 -39.00
C ASN A 211 5.34 1.54 -37.52
N PHE A 212 5.98 2.60 -36.98
CA PHE A 212 5.91 3.00 -35.58
C PHE A 212 4.55 3.60 -35.20
N LYS A 213 4.01 3.18 -34.05
CA LYS A 213 2.67 3.56 -33.57
C LYS A 213 2.66 4.34 -32.25
N GLY A 214 3.82 4.50 -31.61
CA GLY A 214 3.96 5.12 -30.28
C GLY A 214 4.57 4.16 -29.25
N PHE A 215 4.56 4.56 -27.98
CA PHE A 215 5.31 3.89 -26.93
C PHE A 215 4.56 3.72 -25.60
N LEU A 216 5.10 2.86 -24.75
CA LEU A 216 4.61 2.51 -23.42
C LEU A 216 5.78 2.55 -22.43
N VAL A 217 5.70 3.26 -21.30
CA VAL A 217 6.80 3.26 -20.32
C VAL A 217 6.32 3.19 -18.86
N GLY A 218 7.01 2.37 -18.06
CA GLY A 218 6.73 2.15 -16.63
C GLY A 218 7.67 2.89 -15.70
N ASN A 219 7.17 3.42 -14.58
CA ASN A 219 7.94 4.00 -13.47
C ASN A 219 9.13 4.85 -13.99
N ALA A 220 8.80 5.79 -14.87
CA ALA A 220 9.72 6.30 -15.89
C ALA A 220 10.39 7.62 -15.48
N VAL A 221 11.72 7.64 -15.43
CA VAL A 221 12.48 8.90 -15.30
C VAL A 221 12.18 9.77 -16.51
N THR A 222 11.70 10.98 -16.30
CA THR A 222 11.05 11.82 -17.32
C THR A 222 11.46 13.29 -17.23
N ASP A 223 11.69 13.82 -16.04
CA ASP A 223 12.09 15.22 -15.79
C ASP A 223 12.70 15.36 -14.39
N ASP A 224 14.01 15.59 -14.31
CA ASP A 224 14.78 15.53 -13.05
C ASP A 224 14.17 16.41 -11.95
N TYR A 225 13.64 17.58 -12.28
CA TYR A 225 12.96 18.45 -11.32
C TYR A 225 11.67 17.80 -10.80
N HIS A 226 10.74 17.45 -11.68
CA HIS A 226 9.43 16.93 -11.30
C HIS A 226 9.51 15.55 -10.65
N ASP A 227 10.50 14.75 -11.04
CA ASP A 227 10.73 13.43 -10.47
C ASP A 227 11.35 13.53 -9.07
N TYR A 228 12.35 14.40 -8.85
CA TYR A 228 12.82 14.72 -7.49
C TYR A 228 11.69 15.28 -6.60
N VAL A 229 10.81 16.16 -7.12
CA VAL A 229 9.64 16.65 -6.37
C VAL A 229 8.77 15.48 -5.90
N GLY A 230 8.40 14.60 -6.82
CA GLY A 230 7.53 13.48 -6.53
C GLY A 230 8.17 12.45 -5.59
N THR A 231 9.42 12.07 -5.82
CA THR A 231 10.15 11.09 -5.00
C THR A 231 10.30 11.55 -3.56
N PHE A 232 10.67 12.81 -3.33
CA PHE A 232 10.83 13.33 -1.97
C PHE A 232 9.48 13.52 -1.25
N GLU A 233 8.41 13.94 -1.95
CA GLU A 233 7.06 14.01 -1.37
C GLU A 233 6.54 12.61 -1.01
N TYR A 234 6.77 11.61 -1.87
CA TYR A 234 6.41 10.21 -1.63
C TYR A 234 7.16 9.66 -0.40
N TRP A 235 8.48 9.79 -0.33
CA TRP A 235 9.27 9.36 0.84
C TRP A 235 8.77 10.01 2.14
N TRP A 236 8.40 11.29 2.10
CA TRP A 236 7.92 12.01 3.28
C TRP A 236 6.48 11.59 3.68
N THR A 237 5.56 11.46 2.72
CA THR A 237 4.17 11.06 2.97
C THR A 237 4.03 9.60 3.42
N HIS A 238 4.94 8.71 3.00
CA HIS A 238 5.02 7.32 3.45
C HIS A 238 5.83 7.14 4.74
N GLY A 239 6.39 8.22 5.31
CA GLY A 239 7.13 8.17 6.57
C GLY A 239 8.54 7.60 6.47
N LEU A 240 9.08 7.42 5.25
CA LEU A 240 10.43 6.89 5.04
C LEU A 240 11.51 7.91 5.47
N ILE A 241 11.20 9.21 5.41
CA ILE A 241 12.11 10.31 5.79
C ILE A 241 11.49 11.35 6.73
N SER A 242 12.35 12.09 7.43
CA SER A 242 11.98 13.17 8.35
C SER A 242 11.58 14.48 7.66
N ASP A 243 10.94 15.33 8.45
CA ASP A 243 10.65 16.72 8.12
C ASP A 243 11.90 17.56 7.82
N SER A 244 13.07 17.15 8.33
CA SER A 244 14.33 17.86 8.10
C SER A 244 14.94 17.40 6.78
N THR A 245 15.05 16.08 6.58
CA THR A 245 15.58 15.46 5.36
C THR A 245 14.80 15.88 4.13
N TYR A 246 13.46 15.87 4.20
CA TYR A 246 12.61 16.35 3.10
C TYR A 246 12.96 17.79 2.70
N ARG A 247 13.11 18.71 3.66
CA ARG A 247 13.51 20.11 3.38
C ARG A 247 14.92 20.21 2.81
N THR A 248 15.87 19.43 3.34
CA THR A 248 17.27 19.43 2.84
C THR A 248 17.35 18.93 1.40
N LEU A 249 16.65 17.83 1.06
CA LEU A 249 16.56 17.29 -0.30
C LEU A 249 15.98 18.34 -1.25
N ARG A 250 14.83 18.93 -0.91
CA ARG A 250 14.18 20.01 -1.68
C ARG A 250 15.09 21.23 -1.91
N LEU A 251 15.99 21.53 -0.98
CA LEU A 251 16.93 22.66 -1.09
C LEU A 251 18.23 22.33 -1.84
N THR A 252 18.59 21.06 -2.01
CA THR A 252 19.92 20.65 -2.54
C THR A 252 19.86 19.84 -3.83
N CYS A 253 18.74 19.16 -4.09
CA CYS A 253 18.55 18.25 -5.23
C CYS A 253 17.59 18.79 -6.31
N ASP A 254 16.55 19.56 -5.97
CA ASP A 254 15.47 19.98 -6.88
C ASP A 254 15.92 20.39 -8.30
N PHE A 255 17.03 21.13 -8.42
CA PHE A 255 17.51 21.73 -9.68
C PHE A 255 18.87 21.18 -10.15
N VAL A 256 19.27 20.00 -9.70
CA VAL A 256 20.46 19.28 -10.22
C VAL A 256 20.03 18.01 -10.95
N SER A 257 20.96 17.30 -11.60
CA SER A 257 20.61 16.08 -12.31
C SER A 257 20.36 14.89 -11.38
N SER A 258 19.55 13.92 -11.82
CA SER A 258 19.42 12.59 -11.20
C SER A 258 20.68 11.74 -11.39
N THR A 259 21.26 11.73 -12.60
CA THR A 259 22.50 10.99 -12.93
C THR A 259 23.77 11.73 -12.48
N HIS A 260 23.74 13.07 -12.44
CA HIS A 260 24.88 13.89 -12.01
C HIS A 260 24.55 14.83 -10.83
N PRO A 261 24.12 14.32 -9.65
CA PRO A 261 23.77 15.19 -8.53
C PRO A 261 24.96 15.85 -7.87
N SER A 262 24.73 17.05 -7.34
CA SER A 262 25.72 17.82 -6.58
C SER A 262 26.24 17.05 -5.37
N VAL A 263 27.43 17.43 -4.89
CA VAL A 263 28.03 16.84 -3.67
C VAL A 263 27.11 17.04 -2.46
N GLU A 264 26.35 18.13 -2.42
CA GLU A 264 25.36 18.46 -1.40
C GLU A 264 24.11 17.58 -1.51
N CYS A 265 23.61 17.36 -2.73
CA CYS A 265 22.52 16.42 -2.98
C CYS A 265 22.93 14.98 -2.64
N LYS A 266 24.12 14.52 -3.06
CA LYS A 266 24.64 13.17 -2.74
C LYS A 266 24.78 12.96 -1.21
N LYS A 267 25.10 14.00 -0.43
CA LYS A 267 25.04 13.96 1.05
C LYS A 267 23.61 13.85 1.58
N ALA A 268 22.67 14.58 1.00
CA ALA A 268 21.27 14.59 1.43
C ALA A 268 20.54 13.27 1.10
N LEU A 269 20.75 12.71 -0.09
CA LEU A 269 20.26 11.39 -0.51
C LEU A 269 20.78 10.29 0.42
N LYS A 270 22.09 10.27 0.70
CA LYS A 270 22.67 9.32 1.67
C LYS A 270 22.13 9.47 3.09
N PHE A 271 21.73 10.67 3.51
CA PHE A 271 21.07 10.85 4.80
C PHE A 271 19.62 10.32 4.78
N ALA A 272 18.92 10.45 3.64
CA ALA A 272 17.62 9.83 3.44
C ALA A 272 17.70 8.30 3.50
N GLU A 273 18.61 7.65 2.76
CA GLU A 273 18.85 6.20 2.80
C GLU A 273 18.98 5.67 4.24
N LEU A 274 19.72 6.38 5.10
CA LEU A 274 19.91 6.04 6.51
C LEU A 274 18.63 6.21 7.35
N GLU A 275 17.74 7.15 7.02
CA GLU A 275 16.42 7.25 7.64
C GLU A 275 15.45 6.16 7.15
N GLN A 276 15.52 5.77 5.87
CA GLN A 276 14.68 4.70 5.30
C GLN A 276 14.99 3.33 5.94
N GLY A 277 16.27 3.03 6.18
CA GLY A 277 16.73 1.77 6.77
C GLY A 277 16.68 0.59 5.78
N ASN A 278 16.79 -0.65 6.30
CA ASN A 278 16.81 -1.85 5.46
C ASN A 278 15.41 -2.24 4.94
N ILE A 279 14.94 -1.53 3.92
CA ILE A 279 13.73 -1.81 3.14
C ILE A 279 14.08 -2.11 1.68
N ASP A 280 13.11 -2.66 0.95
CA ASP A 280 13.17 -2.82 -0.50
C ASP A 280 12.65 -1.50 -1.12
N PRO A 281 13.49 -0.69 -1.81
CA PRO A 281 13.05 0.59 -2.37
C PRO A 281 12.21 0.41 -3.64
N TYR A 282 12.35 -0.72 -4.33
CA TYR A 282 11.56 -1.04 -5.52
C TYR A 282 10.13 -1.43 -5.12
N SER A 283 9.90 -1.93 -3.90
CA SER A 283 8.55 -2.05 -3.33
C SER A 283 8.57 -1.89 -1.81
N ILE A 284 8.05 -0.76 -1.30
CA ILE A 284 8.21 -0.39 0.13
C ILE A 284 7.49 -1.32 1.13
N PHE A 285 6.73 -2.31 0.67
CA PHE A 285 6.05 -3.33 1.50
C PHE A 285 6.59 -4.75 1.34
N THR A 286 7.59 -4.99 0.49
CA THR A 286 8.28 -6.29 0.36
C THR A 286 9.44 -6.42 1.35
N GLN A 287 9.94 -7.65 1.51
CA GLN A 287 11.13 -7.92 2.33
C GLN A 287 12.38 -7.84 1.44
N PRO A 288 13.49 -7.21 1.89
CA PRO A 288 14.74 -7.21 1.14
C PRO A 288 15.31 -8.61 0.90
N CYS A 289 16.05 -8.78 -0.20
CA CYS A 289 16.81 -10.00 -0.48
C CYS A 289 18.06 -10.13 0.41
N ASN A 290 17.85 -10.48 1.68
CA ASN A 290 18.93 -10.68 2.64
C ASN A 290 19.86 -11.87 2.24
N ASN A 291 21.15 -11.77 2.55
CA ASN A 291 22.19 -12.75 2.15
C ASN A 291 22.10 -14.15 2.81
N ASN A 292 21.12 -14.39 3.69
CA ASN A 292 21.04 -15.62 4.47
C ASN A 292 20.23 -16.71 3.75
N ALA A 293 20.75 -17.95 3.78
CA ALA A 293 20.10 -19.16 3.26
C ALA A 293 18.74 -19.51 3.93
N ALA A 294 18.27 -18.69 4.87
CA ALA A 294 17.00 -18.81 5.58
C ALA A 294 15.77 -18.76 4.65
N LEU A 295 15.88 -18.16 3.45
CA LEU A 295 14.79 -18.09 2.47
C LEU A 295 14.19 -19.49 2.16
N ARG A 296 15.03 -20.53 2.18
CA ARG A 296 14.64 -21.94 1.98
C ARG A 296 13.63 -22.49 3.01
N ARG A 297 13.32 -21.79 4.11
CA ARG A 297 12.31 -22.21 5.10
C ARG A 297 11.03 -21.36 5.11
N ASN A 298 11.02 -20.17 4.50
CA ASN A 298 9.93 -19.19 4.66
C ASN A 298 9.02 -19.00 3.43
N LEU A 299 9.17 -19.81 2.37
CA LEU A 299 8.25 -19.90 1.21
C LEU A 299 6.85 -20.48 1.55
N ARG A 300 6.34 -20.19 2.76
CA ARG A 300 4.98 -20.47 3.24
C ARG A 300 4.32 -19.26 3.92
N GLY A 301 4.94 -18.08 3.83
CA GLY A 301 4.30 -16.81 4.21
C GLY A 301 3.10 -16.53 3.29
N HIS A 302 1.90 -16.50 3.85
CA HIS A 302 0.67 -16.26 3.09
C HIS A 302 0.34 -14.76 3.16
N TYR A 303 0.93 -13.98 2.24
CA TYR A 303 0.73 -12.53 2.14
C TYR A 303 -0.62 -12.23 1.43
N PRO A 304 -1.66 -11.71 2.11
CA PRO A 304 -3.01 -11.61 1.53
C PRO A 304 -3.12 -10.71 0.29
N TRP A 305 -2.20 -9.76 0.13
CA TRP A 305 -2.13 -8.82 -0.98
C TRP A 305 -1.28 -9.32 -2.17
N MET A 306 -0.87 -10.60 -2.18
CA MET A 306 0.03 -11.15 -3.19
C MET A 306 -0.36 -12.59 -3.56
N SER A 307 -0.94 -12.78 -4.74
CA SER A 307 -1.51 -14.07 -5.18
C SER A 307 -0.46 -15.17 -5.45
N ARG A 308 0.81 -14.80 -5.47
CA ARG A 308 2.00 -15.65 -5.35
C ARG A 308 3.02 -14.91 -4.48
N ALA A 309 3.90 -15.62 -3.78
CA ALA A 309 5.01 -14.98 -3.10
C ALA A 309 6.00 -14.43 -4.15
N TYR A 310 6.17 -13.11 -4.19
CA TYR A 310 7.34 -12.45 -4.80
C TYR A 310 8.60 -12.96 -4.10
N ASP A 311 9.62 -13.27 -4.91
CA ASP A 311 10.95 -13.61 -4.43
C ASP A 311 11.85 -12.41 -4.76
N PRO A 312 12.31 -11.61 -3.77
CA PRO A 312 13.13 -10.42 -4.01
C PRO A 312 14.53 -10.78 -4.53
N CYS A 313 14.86 -12.06 -4.66
CA CYS A 313 16.17 -12.57 -5.04
C CYS A 313 16.26 -13.07 -6.48
N THR A 314 15.27 -12.76 -7.35
CA THR A 314 15.23 -13.22 -8.75
C THR A 314 16.48 -12.83 -9.55
N GLU A 315 16.99 -11.61 -9.36
CA GLU A 315 18.25 -11.10 -9.92
C GLU A 315 19.42 -12.09 -9.75
N ARG A 316 19.52 -12.74 -8.59
CA ARG A 316 20.58 -13.72 -8.28
C ARG A 316 20.45 -15.00 -9.10
N TYR A 317 19.22 -15.39 -9.43
CA TYR A 317 18.96 -16.56 -10.25
C TYR A 317 19.26 -16.27 -11.73
N SER A 318 18.99 -15.04 -12.19
CA SER A 318 19.43 -14.51 -13.49
C SER A 318 20.96 -14.56 -13.63
N LYS A 319 21.71 -14.03 -12.66
CA LYS A 319 23.19 -14.09 -12.67
C LYS A 319 23.75 -15.50 -12.74
N VAL A 320 23.17 -16.45 -11.98
CA VAL A 320 23.60 -17.87 -12.04
C VAL A 320 23.21 -18.53 -13.36
N TYR A 321 22.05 -18.21 -13.93
CA TYR A 321 21.54 -18.85 -15.13
C TYR A 321 22.28 -18.41 -16.40
N PHE A 322 22.43 -17.10 -16.62
CA PHE A 322 23.05 -16.56 -17.84
C PHE A 322 24.57 -16.73 -17.90
N ASN A 323 25.24 -16.99 -16.77
CA ASN A 323 26.67 -17.35 -16.75
C ASN A 323 26.95 -18.85 -16.99
N ARG A 324 25.93 -19.67 -17.27
CA ARG A 324 26.14 -21.08 -17.63
C ARG A 324 26.62 -21.22 -19.09
N PRO A 325 27.73 -21.91 -19.38
CA PRO A 325 28.23 -22.07 -20.75
C PRO A 325 27.21 -22.70 -21.71
N GLU A 326 26.38 -23.63 -21.24
CA GLU A 326 25.32 -24.22 -22.04
C GLU A 326 24.19 -23.23 -22.36
N VAL A 327 23.93 -22.23 -21.50
CA VAL A 327 22.93 -21.19 -21.72
C VAL A 327 23.46 -20.13 -22.68
N GLN A 328 24.70 -19.67 -22.51
CA GLN A 328 25.35 -18.74 -23.44
C GLN A 328 25.43 -19.33 -24.84
N LYS A 329 25.81 -20.61 -24.96
CA LYS A 329 25.82 -21.33 -26.24
C LYS A 329 24.44 -21.43 -26.88
N ALA A 330 23.39 -21.72 -26.10
CA ALA A 330 22.02 -21.80 -26.61
C ALA A 330 21.42 -20.44 -27.00
N LEU A 331 21.92 -19.35 -26.42
CA LEU A 331 21.58 -17.97 -26.74
C LEU A 331 22.44 -17.36 -27.86
N HIS A 332 23.44 -18.08 -28.38
CA HIS A 332 24.46 -17.54 -29.30
C HIS A 332 25.15 -16.29 -28.74
N ALA A 333 25.27 -16.23 -27.41
CA ALA A 333 25.89 -15.14 -26.66
C ALA A 333 27.39 -15.43 -26.43
N ASN A 334 28.15 -14.39 -26.08
CA ASN A 334 29.58 -14.49 -25.72
C ASN A 334 30.47 -15.10 -26.82
N VAL A 335 30.12 -14.90 -28.10
CA VAL A 335 30.82 -15.50 -29.25
C VAL A 335 32.23 -14.93 -29.49
N THR A 336 32.57 -13.81 -28.86
CA THR A 336 33.86 -13.11 -28.96
C THR A 336 34.80 -13.37 -27.78
N GLY A 337 34.35 -14.03 -26.70
CA GLY A 337 35.13 -14.15 -25.47
C GLY A 337 35.14 -12.83 -24.66
N ILE A 338 33.94 -12.36 -24.30
CA ILE A 338 33.70 -11.16 -23.50
C ILE A 338 34.46 -11.26 -22.18
N PRO A 339 35.25 -10.23 -21.77
CA PRO A 339 36.20 -10.34 -20.66
C PRO A 339 35.56 -10.20 -19.25
N TYR A 340 34.23 -10.14 -19.16
CA TYR A 340 33.47 -10.02 -17.92
C TYR A 340 32.31 -11.03 -17.89
N PRO A 341 31.87 -11.48 -16.69
CA PRO A 341 30.66 -12.28 -16.56
C PRO A 341 29.41 -11.47 -16.93
N TRP A 342 28.32 -12.15 -17.29
CA TRP A 342 27.02 -11.51 -17.44
C TRP A 342 26.51 -11.04 -16.07
N GLU A 343 26.05 -9.81 -15.98
CA GLU A 343 25.42 -9.22 -14.80
C GLU A 343 24.11 -8.53 -15.22
N THR A 344 23.13 -8.47 -14.31
CA THR A 344 21.84 -7.78 -14.53
C THR A 344 22.00 -6.28 -14.75
N CYS A 345 22.99 -5.65 -14.13
CA CYS A 345 23.41 -4.28 -14.41
C CYS A 345 24.94 -4.21 -14.47
N SER A 346 25.45 -3.39 -15.39
CA SER A 346 26.88 -3.25 -15.61
C SER A 346 27.47 -2.15 -14.72
N ASN A 347 28.24 -2.53 -13.71
CA ASN A 347 28.88 -1.61 -12.75
C ASN A 347 29.79 -0.54 -13.38
N THR A 348 30.18 -0.69 -14.66
CA THR A 348 30.99 0.31 -15.38
C THR A 348 30.14 1.26 -16.21
N VAL A 349 29.03 0.78 -16.78
CA VAL A 349 28.10 1.61 -17.59
C VAL A 349 27.13 2.38 -16.69
N GLY A 350 26.67 1.78 -15.60
CA GLY A 350 25.79 2.37 -14.60
C GLY A 350 26.52 3.15 -13.50
N ASP A 351 27.77 3.57 -13.72
CA ASP A 351 28.47 4.49 -12.82
C ASP A 351 28.20 5.94 -13.27
N ASP A 352 27.54 6.72 -12.41
CA ASP A 352 27.27 8.17 -12.57
C ASP A 352 28.47 9.00 -13.05
N SER A 353 29.71 8.55 -12.79
CA SER A 353 30.94 9.24 -13.16
C SER A 353 31.46 8.90 -14.56
N TYR A 354 30.88 7.89 -15.23
CA TYR A 354 31.20 7.48 -16.60
C TYR A 354 30.03 7.63 -17.58
N TRP A 355 28.79 7.80 -17.09
CA TRP A 355 27.69 8.26 -17.93
C TRP A 355 27.99 9.70 -18.41
N ALA A 356 28.05 9.92 -19.72
CA ALA A 356 28.62 11.12 -20.32
C ALA A 356 27.60 12.26 -20.50
N ASP A 357 26.33 11.93 -20.68
CA ASP A 357 25.24 12.89 -20.85
C ASP A 357 23.88 12.30 -20.46
N SER A 358 23.06 13.13 -19.81
CA SER A 358 21.69 12.84 -19.34
C SER A 358 20.88 14.14 -19.43
N PRO A 359 19.98 14.33 -20.42
CA PRO A 359 19.20 15.55 -20.55
C PRO A 359 18.12 15.64 -19.47
N LEU A 360 18.13 16.73 -18.68
CA LEU A 360 17.28 16.93 -17.49
C LEU A 360 15.75 16.81 -17.70
N SER A 361 15.26 16.70 -18.93
CA SER A 361 13.83 16.69 -19.25
C SER A 361 13.52 16.07 -20.61
N MET A 362 12.71 15.00 -20.60
CA MET A 362 12.11 14.40 -21.79
C MET A 362 10.82 15.11 -22.23
N LEU A 363 10.29 16.04 -21.42
CA LEU A 363 9.04 16.75 -21.70
C LEU A 363 8.98 17.46 -23.08
N PRO A 364 10.07 17.99 -23.67
CA PRO A 364 10.07 18.50 -25.04
C PRO A 364 9.76 17.41 -26.08
N ILE A 365 10.33 16.20 -25.90
CA ILE A 365 10.13 15.05 -26.78
C ILE A 365 8.69 14.54 -26.67
N TYR A 366 8.16 14.40 -25.45
CA TYR A 366 6.74 14.10 -25.24
C TYR A 366 5.83 15.11 -25.96
N LYS A 367 6.15 16.41 -25.94
CA LYS A 367 5.37 17.43 -26.67
C LYS A 367 5.40 17.25 -28.19
N GLU A 368 6.57 16.93 -28.78
CA GLU A 368 6.66 16.62 -30.22
C GLU A 368 5.83 15.38 -30.59
N LEU A 369 5.97 14.29 -29.82
CA LEU A 369 5.35 13.01 -30.15
C LEU A 369 3.84 12.98 -29.88
N ILE A 370 3.36 13.74 -28.89
CA ILE A 370 1.92 14.03 -28.71
C ILE A 370 1.38 14.84 -29.88
N ALA A 371 2.09 15.88 -30.33
CA ALA A 371 1.68 16.68 -31.49
C ALA A 371 1.69 15.88 -32.80
N ALA A 372 2.55 14.88 -32.91
CA ALA A 372 2.58 13.91 -34.01
C ALA A 372 1.38 12.92 -34.01
N GLY A 373 0.58 12.88 -32.93
CA GLY A 373 -0.56 11.98 -32.81
C GLY A 373 -0.21 10.53 -32.49
N LEU A 374 1.00 10.25 -31.99
CA LEU A 374 1.42 8.93 -31.56
C LEU A 374 0.68 8.49 -30.28
N ARG A 375 0.46 7.18 -30.10
CA ARG A 375 -0.12 6.65 -28.86
C ARG A 375 0.96 6.60 -27.78
N ILE A 376 0.87 7.46 -26.78
CA ILE A 376 1.79 7.45 -25.62
C ILE A 376 1.04 6.95 -24.38
N TRP A 377 1.57 5.92 -23.76
CA TRP A 377 1.08 5.37 -22.50
C TRP A 377 2.19 5.41 -21.45
N VAL A 378 1.87 5.87 -20.24
CA VAL A 378 2.76 5.84 -19.08
C VAL A 378 2.07 5.06 -17.97
N TYR A 379 2.82 4.27 -17.20
CA TYR A 379 2.28 3.60 -16.01
C TYR A 379 3.20 3.69 -14.79
N SER A 380 2.63 3.55 -13.59
CA SER A 380 3.39 3.50 -12.33
C SER A 380 2.83 2.45 -11.37
N GLY A 381 3.70 1.71 -10.69
CA GLY A 381 3.35 1.08 -9.42
C GLY A 381 3.18 2.11 -8.31
N ASP A 382 2.21 1.89 -7.42
CA ASP A 382 1.91 2.80 -6.29
C ASP A 382 2.64 2.44 -4.97
N ALA A 383 3.46 1.38 -4.98
CA ALA A 383 4.36 1.00 -3.88
C ALA A 383 5.85 1.19 -4.21
N ASP A 384 6.19 1.68 -5.41
CA ASP A 384 7.56 2.06 -5.80
C ASP A 384 8.03 3.31 -5.05
N SER A 385 9.28 3.36 -4.61
CA SER A 385 9.89 4.59 -4.05
C SER A 385 11.05 5.15 -4.87
N VAL A 386 11.41 4.54 -6.00
CA VAL A 386 12.48 5.02 -6.90
C VAL A 386 11.93 6.07 -7.87
N VAL A 387 10.90 5.71 -8.64
CA VAL A 387 10.16 6.63 -9.53
C VAL A 387 8.65 6.48 -9.25
N PRO A 388 8.18 6.96 -8.08
CA PRO A 388 6.81 6.77 -7.62
C PRO A 388 5.77 7.43 -8.53
N VAL A 389 4.52 7.00 -8.35
CA VAL A 389 3.31 7.59 -8.95
C VAL A 389 3.28 9.14 -8.89
N THR A 390 3.82 9.74 -7.83
CA THR A 390 3.90 11.20 -7.64
C THR A 390 4.82 11.89 -8.64
N ALA A 391 6.00 11.32 -8.92
CA ALA A 391 6.97 11.81 -9.91
C ALA A 391 6.32 11.86 -11.30
N THR A 392 5.74 10.72 -11.70
CA THR A 392 4.99 10.60 -12.95
C THR A 392 3.82 11.58 -13.04
N ARG A 393 3.07 11.81 -11.95
CA ARG A 393 1.98 12.83 -11.92
C ARG A 393 2.49 14.25 -12.12
N TYR A 394 3.59 14.64 -11.46
CA TYR A 394 4.18 15.96 -11.61
C TYR A 394 4.69 16.20 -13.03
N SER A 395 5.42 15.22 -13.59
CA SER A 395 5.92 15.24 -14.97
C SER A 395 4.77 15.32 -16.01
N ILE A 396 3.61 14.71 -15.73
CA ILE A 396 2.42 14.82 -16.60
C ILE A 396 1.67 16.15 -16.43
N ASP A 397 1.49 16.70 -15.21
CA ASP A 397 0.90 18.05 -15.03
C ASP A 397 1.80 19.10 -15.70
N ALA A 398 3.13 18.93 -15.72
CA ALA A 398 4.08 19.80 -16.43
C ALA A 398 3.88 19.86 -17.96
N LEU A 399 3.30 18.82 -18.58
CA LEU A 399 2.89 18.83 -19.99
C LEU A 399 1.62 19.67 -20.25
N LYS A 400 0.84 20.01 -19.21
CA LYS A 400 -0.39 20.82 -19.25
C LYS A 400 -1.44 20.31 -20.25
N LEU A 401 -1.52 18.99 -20.42
CA LEU A 401 -2.41 18.34 -21.38
C LEU A 401 -3.89 18.45 -20.97
N PRO A 402 -4.82 18.73 -21.89
CA PRO A 402 -6.25 18.64 -21.62
C PRO A 402 -6.67 17.20 -21.26
N THR A 403 -7.36 17.04 -20.13
CA THR A 403 -8.03 15.77 -19.76
C THR A 403 -9.21 15.49 -20.69
N ILE A 404 -9.33 14.23 -21.12
CA ILE A 404 -10.40 13.69 -21.98
C ILE A 404 -11.29 12.74 -21.19
N ILE A 405 -10.71 11.93 -20.30
CA ILE A 405 -11.44 11.09 -19.32
C ILE A 405 -10.78 11.29 -17.96
N ASN A 406 -11.55 11.83 -16.99
CA ASN A 406 -11.12 12.04 -15.60
C ASN A 406 -10.68 10.72 -14.94
N TRP A 407 -9.84 10.80 -13.90
CA TRP A 407 -9.39 9.68 -13.07
C TRP A 407 -10.51 8.68 -12.75
N TYR A 408 -10.28 7.40 -13.05
CA TYR A 408 -11.24 6.33 -12.78
C TYR A 408 -10.54 5.02 -12.42
N PRO A 409 -11.13 4.21 -11.52
CA PRO A 409 -10.61 2.88 -11.19
C PRO A 409 -10.83 1.90 -12.33
N TRP A 410 -9.84 1.05 -12.59
CA TRP A 410 -9.94 -0.12 -13.47
C TRP A 410 -9.81 -1.41 -12.65
N TYR A 411 -10.36 -2.52 -13.16
CA TYR A 411 -10.65 -3.71 -12.35
C TYR A 411 -10.06 -5.01 -12.94
N ASP A 412 -9.53 -5.88 -12.07
CA ASP A 412 -9.28 -7.30 -12.36
C ASP A 412 -10.14 -8.18 -11.45
N ASN A 413 -10.77 -9.21 -12.02
CA ASN A 413 -11.63 -10.17 -11.30
C ASN A 413 -12.70 -9.56 -10.37
N GLY A 414 -13.11 -8.31 -10.64
CA GLY A 414 -14.10 -7.57 -9.86
C GLY A 414 -13.54 -6.63 -8.78
N LYS A 415 -12.22 -6.61 -8.57
CA LYS A 415 -11.52 -5.72 -7.62
C LYS A 415 -10.69 -4.67 -8.36
N VAL A 416 -10.46 -3.50 -7.77
CA VAL A 416 -9.53 -2.48 -8.28
C VAL A 416 -8.15 -3.11 -8.55
N GLY A 417 -7.67 -2.96 -9.80
CA GLY A 417 -6.28 -3.24 -10.19
C GLY A 417 -5.41 -1.99 -10.15
N GLY A 418 -6.03 -0.81 -10.13
CA GLY A 418 -5.43 0.52 -10.06
C GLY A 418 -6.35 1.55 -10.71
N TRP A 419 -5.80 2.70 -11.12
CA TRP A 419 -6.56 3.81 -11.71
C TRP A 419 -6.02 4.23 -13.07
N SER A 420 -6.77 5.03 -13.82
CA SER A 420 -6.31 5.61 -15.09
C SER A 420 -6.93 6.98 -15.34
N GLN A 421 -6.20 7.84 -16.06
CA GLN A 421 -6.69 9.09 -16.61
C GLN A 421 -6.20 9.25 -18.05
N VAL A 422 -7.09 9.71 -18.94
CA VAL A 422 -6.79 9.89 -20.36
C VAL A 422 -6.70 11.38 -20.65
N TYR A 423 -5.55 11.82 -21.12
CA TYR A 423 -5.28 13.16 -21.61
C TYR A 423 -5.25 13.18 -23.14
N ARG A 424 -5.19 14.37 -23.74
CA ARG A 424 -5.04 14.52 -25.19
C ARG A 424 -3.65 14.02 -25.64
N GLY A 425 -3.60 12.79 -26.14
CA GLY A 425 -2.39 12.13 -26.69
C GLY A 425 -1.62 11.24 -25.71
N LEU A 426 -1.92 11.32 -24.41
CA LEU A 426 -1.27 10.53 -23.37
C LEU A 426 -2.31 9.81 -22.50
N THR A 427 -2.08 8.53 -22.18
CA THR A 427 -2.84 7.80 -21.16
C THR A 427 -1.92 7.48 -19.99
N PHE A 428 -2.39 7.77 -18.77
CA PHE A 428 -1.70 7.39 -17.53
C PHE A 428 -2.49 6.27 -16.84
N VAL A 429 -1.78 5.32 -16.23
CA VAL A 429 -2.35 4.18 -15.51
C VAL A 429 -1.52 3.84 -14.27
N THR A 430 -2.16 3.55 -13.14
CA THR A 430 -1.48 3.02 -11.94
C THR A 430 -1.84 1.57 -11.69
N VAL A 431 -1.01 0.86 -10.91
CA VAL A 431 -1.23 -0.55 -10.54
C VAL A 431 -1.05 -0.76 -9.03
N THR A 432 -2.10 -1.28 -8.37
CA THR A 432 -2.19 -1.28 -6.90
C THR A 432 -1.39 -2.38 -6.21
N GLY A 433 -0.52 -1.97 -5.30
CA GLY A 433 0.49 -2.79 -4.64
C GLY A 433 1.54 -3.33 -5.62
N ALA A 434 1.83 -2.60 -6.69
CA ALA A 434 2.98 -2.85 -7.56
C ALA A 434 4.14 -1.93 -7.15
N GLY A 435 5.35 -2.46 -7.22
CA GLY A 435 6.59 -1.69 -7.11
C GLY A 435 7.05 -1.14 -8.46
N HIS A 436 8.35 -0.88 -8.56
CA HIS A 436 9.05 -0.38 -9.75
C HIS A 436 8.81 -1.30 -10.96
N GLU A 437 9.21 -2.57 -10.82
CA GLU A 437 9.00 -3.66 -11.80
C GLU A 437 7.55 -4.17 -11.76
N VAL A 438 6.60 -3.35 -12.20
CA VAL A 438 5.15 -3.65 -12.17
C VAL A 438 4.80 -5.06 -12.71
N PRO A 439 5.40 -5.58 -13.80
CA PRO A 439 5.13 -6.94 -14.28
C PRO A 439 5.71 -8.06 -13.41
N LEU A 440 6.68 -7.78 -12.54
CA LEU A 440 7.22 -8.74 -11.55
C LEU A 440 6.33 -8.80 -10.30
N HIS A 441 5.95 -7.66 -9.71
CA HIS A 441 5.09 -7.62 -8.52
C HIS A 441 3.61 -7.91 -8.82
N ARG A 442 3.15 -7.56 -10.03
CA ARG A 442 1.75 -7.62 -10.48
C ARG A 442 1.59 -8.13 -11.93
N PRO A 443 2.11 -9.34 -12.27
CA PRO A 443 2.17 -9.85 -13.65
C PRO A 443 0.83 -9.86 -14.38
N ARG A 444 -0.23 -10.32 -13.72
CA ARG A 444 -1.58 -10.39 -14.31
C ARG A 444 -2.16 -9.01 -14.59
N GLN A 445 -2.01 -8.07 -13.66
CA GLN A 445 -2.44 -6.68 -13.83
C GLN A 445 -1.68 -6.00 -14.98
N ALA A 446 -0.35 -6.15 -15.03
CA ALA A 446 0.48 -5.64 -16.13
C ALA A 446 0.05 -6.22 -17.49
N PHE A 447 -0.25 -7.52 -17.55
CA PHE A 447 -0.80 -8.15 -18.76
C PHE A 447 -2.20 -7.63 -19.12
N ILE A 448 -3.03 -7.27 -18.15
CA ILE A 448 -4.32 -6.59 -18.40
C ILE A 448 -4.10 -5.18 -18.99
N LEU A 449 -3.12 -4.41 -18.51
CA LEU A 449 -2.76 -3.13 -19.14
C LEU A 449 -2.40 -3.32 -20.62
N PHE A 450 -1.62 -4.35 -20.92
CA PHE A 450 -1.21 -4.68 -22.29
C PHE A 450 -2.38 -5.20 -23.16
N ILE A 451 -3.43 -5.79 -22.57
CA ILE A 451 -4.70 -6.15 -23.25
C ILE A 451 -5.52 -4.91 -23.63
N LEU A 452 -5.50 -3.83 -22.83
CA LEU A 452 -6.45 -2.72 -22.88
C LEU A 452 -6.28 -1.80 -24.11
N ARG A 453 -6.71 -2.30 -25.28
CA ARG A 453 -6.96 -1.51 -26.49
C ARG A 453 -8.23 -0.66 -26.33
N ASN A 454 -8.07 0.53 -25.76
CA ASN A 454 -8.99 1.68 -25.79
C ASN A 454 -10.42 1.39 -25.21
N PRO A 455 -10.76 1.85 -23.99
CA PRO A 455 -11.85 1.31 -23.16
C PRO A 455 -13.31 1.55 -23.64
N HIS A 456 -13.54 1.97 -24.88
CA HIS A 456 -14.86 2.31 -25.42
C HIS A 456 -15.72 1.12 -25.89
N SER A 457 -15.62 -0.06 -25.25
CA SER A 457 -16.62 -1.12 -25.43
C SER A 457 -16.97 -1.85 -24.14
N ARG A 458 -18.27 -2.16 -23.98
CA ARG A 458 -18.87 -2.99 -22.91
C ARG A 458 -18.93 -2.39 -21.49
N ARG A 459 -19.82 -1.40 -21.29
CA ARG A 459 -20.60 -1.29 -20.05
C ARG A 459 -22.00 -1.87 -20.27
N ALA A 460 -22.23 -3.12 -19.87
CA ALA A 460 -23.57 -3.68 -19.74
C ALA A 460 -24.09 -3.45 -18.32
N LYS A 461 -25.27 -2.84 -18.17
CA LYS A 461 -26.01 -2.80 -16.89
C LYS A 461 -26.92 -4.03 -16.81
N PRO A 462 -26.89 -4.81 -15.70
CA PRO A 462 -28.05 -5.59 -15.29
C PRO A 462 -29.13 -4.63 -14.77
N ASP A 463 -30.39 -4.92 -15.06
CA ASP A 463 -31.56 -4.23 -14.51
C ASP A 463 -32.41 -5.23 -13.72
N PHE A 464 -32.87 -4.85 -12.53
CA PHE A 464 -33.69 -5.69 -11.65
C PHE A 464 -34.57 -4.83 -10.74
N SER A 465 -35.87 -4.87 -10.99
CA SER A 465 -36.90 -4.20 -10.21
C SER A 465 -37.19 -4.92 -8.89
N LEU A 466 -37.20 -4.18 -7.78
CA LEU A 466 -37.69 -4.68 -6.48
C LEU A 466 -39.20 -4.48 -6.35
N ALA A 467 -39.93 -5.57 -6.08
CA ALA A 467 -41.34 -5.51 -5.68
C ALA A 467 -41.47 -5.25 -4.17
N THR A 468 -42.38 -4.36 -3.78
CA THR A 468 -42.68 -4.04 -2.39
C THR A 468 -43.98 -4.70 -1.93
N MET A 469 -44.05 -5.08 -0.65
CA MET A 469 -45.31 -5.39 0.02
C MET A 469 -45.43 -4.62 1.34
N HIS A 470 -46.60 -4.05 1.59
CA HIS A 470 -46.97 -3.43 2.86
C HIS A 470 -47.87 -4.35 3.67
N VAL A 471 -47.74 -4.29 4.99
CA VAL A 471 -48.78 -4.70 5.96
C VAL A 471 -48.84 -3.60 7.04
N LYS A 472 -50.04 -3.27 7.53
CA LYS A 472 -50.28 -2.29 8.60
C LYS A 472 -50.98 -2.95 9.81
N PRO A 473 -50.92 -2.35 11.02
CA PRO A 473 -51.28 -3.00 12.28
C PRO A 473 -52.70 -2.69 12.80
N SER A 474 -53.11 -3.39 13.87
CA SER A 474 -54.30 -3.13 14.70
C SER A 474 -54.02 -3.41 16.21
N PRO A 475 -54.82 -2.88 17.17
CA PRO A 475 -54.29 -2.50 18.51
C PRO A 475 -55.02 -3.07 19.76
N CYS A 476 -54.63 -2.55 20.96
CA CYS A 476 -55.34 -2.56 22.28
C CYS A 476 -55.32 -3.86 23.14
N SER A 477 -55.41 -3.85 24.49
CA SER A 477 -55.21 -2.77 25.51
C SER A 477 -55.26 -3.23 27.01
N LEU A 478 -54.31 -2.71 27.84
CA LEU A 478 -54.46 -2.12 29.22
C LEU A 478 -54.80 -2.90 30.54
N LEU A 479 -54.17 -2.42 31.66
CA LEU A 479 -54.48 -2.54 33.13
C LEU A 479 -54.16 -3.90 33.82
N HIS A 480 -53.87 -4.09 35.14
CA HIS A 480 -53.82 -3.31 36.42
C HIS A 480 -53.05 -4.17 37.51
N VAL A 481 -52.61 -3.82 38.76
CA VAL A 481 -52.14 -2.56 39.45
C VAL A 481 -51.56 -2.86 40.88
N LEU A 482 -50.53 -2.12 41.37
CA LEU A 482 -50.05 -1.92 42.80
C LEU A 482 -49.65 -3.17 43.68
N ASN A 483 -48.99 -3.12 44.86
CA ASN A 483 -48.05 -2.18 45.57
C ASN A 483 -47.30 -2.91 46.72
N PHE A 484 -46.09 -2.47 47.11
CA PHE A 484 -45.66 -2.00 48.47
C PHE A 484 -44.12 -1.96 48.64
N ALA A 485 -43.62 -1.29 49.71
CA ALA A 485 -42.23 -0.82 49.79
C ALA A 485 -41.49 -1.04 51.13
N ALA A 486 -40.17 -1.21 51.01
CA ALA A 486 -39.02 -0.80 51.86
C ALA A 486 -39.12 -0.69 53.39
N LEU A 487 -38.06 -1.19 54.07
CA LEU A 487 -37.14 -0.51 55.04
C LEU A 487 -36.12 -1.56 55.56
N LEU A 488 -34.94 -1.28 56.14
CA LEU A 488 -33.82 -0.34 55.88
C LEU A 488 -32.63 -0.79 56.78
N LEU A 489 -31.37 -0.82 56.27
CA LEU A 489 -30.07 -0.64 57.01
C LEU A 489 -29.73 -1.56 58.23
N SER A 490 -28.47 -1.76 58.69
CA SER A 490 -27.11 -1.41 58.20
C SER A 490 -26.04 -2.31 58.88
N ALA A 491 -24.90 -2.57 58.21
CA ALA A 491 -23.69 -3.13 58.85
C ALA A 491 -22.39 -2.77 58.07
N ALA A 492 -22.02 -1.48 58.05
CA ALA A 492 -20.98 -0.96 57.15
C ALA A 492 -19.55 -0.93 57.76
N ALA A 493 -18.79 -2.02 57.61
CA ALA A 493 -17.31 -2.02 57.68
C ALA A 493 -16.73 -3.32 57.09
N ALA A 494 -17.14 -4.48 57.61
CA ALA A 494 -16.70 -5.79 57.12
C ALA A 494 -17.46 -6.24 55.85
N ALA A 495 -18.74 -5.82 55.73
CA ALA A 495 -19.62 -6.23 54.64
C ALA A 495 -19.21 -5.66 53.26
N THR A 496 -18.47 -4.55 53.20
CA THR A 496 -18.06 -3.92 51.93
C THR A 496 -17.12 -4.82 51.14
N ASN A 497 -16.07 -5.33 51.79
CA ASN A 497 -15.07 -6.20 51.17
C ASN A 497 -15.69 -7.54 50.72
N HIS A 498 -16.64 -8.08 51.49
CA HIS A 498 -17.41 -9.27 51.10
C HIS A 498 -18.40 -8.96 49.96
N GLY A 499 -19.03 -7.79 49.96
CA GLY A 499 -19.93 -7.32 48.90
C GLY A 499 -19.22 -7.19 47.56
N HIS A 500 -18.08 -6.51 47.51
CA HIS A 500 -17.27 -6.39 46.29
C HIS A 500 -16.79 -7.76 45.77
N LEU A 501 -16.46 -8.70 46.66
CA LEU A 501 -16.15 -10.08 46.26
C LEU A 501 -17.36 -10.79 45.62
N GLU A 502 -18.59 -10.58 46.10
CA GLU A 502 -19.79 -11.10 45.45
C GLU A 502 -20.09 -10.39 44.12
N GLU A 503 -19.85 -9.08 44.01
CA GLU A 503 -19.93 -8.38 42.72
C GLU A 503 -18.95 -8.95 41.70
N GLN A 504 -17.67 -9.10 42.07
CA GLN A 504 -16.66 -9.72 41.21
C GLN A 504 -16.99 -11.19 40.88
N ARG A 505 -17.67 -11.92 41.77
CA ARG A 505 -18.15 -13.29 41.49
C ARG A 505 -19.27 -13.29 40.46
N ARG A 506 -20.24 -12.37 40.56
CA ARG A 506 -21.34 -12.22 39.57
C ARG A 506 -20.84 -11.77 38.21
N ASP A 507 -19.87 -10.85 38.15
CA ASP A 507 -19.30 -10.38 36.90
C ASP A 507 -18.34 -11.41 36.24
N LYS A 508 -17.99 -12.53 36.89
CA LYS A 508 -16.95 -13.46 36.42
C LYS A 508 -17.41 -14.41 35.30
N ILE A 509 -16.86 -14.26 34.10
CA ILE A 509 -17.10 -15.18 32.98
C ILE A 509 -16.40 -16.51 33.27
N ILE A 510 -17.19 -17.60 33.40
CA ILE A 510 -16.64 -18.95 33.62
C ILE A 510 -16.06 -19.54 32.34
N LYS A 511 -16.80 -19.46 31.23
CA LYS A 511 -16.37 -19.90 29.89
C LYS A 511 -17.27 -19.26 28.83
N LEU A 512 -16.70 -18.71 27.76
CA LEU A 512 -17.46 -18.27 26.59
C LEU A 512 -17.87 -19.44 25.69
N HIS A 513 -19.00 -19.30 24.98
CA HIS A 513 -19.40 -20.31 24.00
C HIS A 513 -18.35 -20.41 22.87
N GLY A 514 -18.00 -21.63 22.45
CA GLY A 514 -16.99 -21.83 21.41
C GLY A 514 -15.56 -21.45 21.80
N GLN A 515 -15.30 -21.11 23.07
CA GLN A 515 -13.97 -20.83 23.61
C GLN A 515 -13.07 -22.08 23.58
N PRO A 516 -11.80 -21.97 23.15
CA PRO A 516 -10.80 -23.02 23.27
C PRO A 516 -10.64 -23.56 24.70
N PRO A 517 -10.25 -24.84 24.86
CA PRO A 517 -9.85 -25.39 26.15
C PRO A 517 -8.58 -24.72 26.68
N ASN A 518 -8.30 -24.93 27.97
CA ASN A 518 -7.02 -24.57 28.63
C ASN A 518 -6.65 -23.07 28.63
N VAL A 519 -7.65 -22.18 28.56
CA VAL A 519 -7.47 -20.74 28.81
C VAL A 519 -6.94 -20.50 30.23
N SER A 520 -5.84 -19.74 30.34
CA SER A 520 -5.04 -19.59 31.56
C SER A 520 -5.13 -18.22 32.24
N PHE A 521 -6.07 -17.37 31.83
CA PHE A 521 -6.39 -16.06 32.41
C PHE A 521 -7.82 -16.02 32.97
N SER A 522 -8.09 -15.12 33.90
CA SER A 522 -9.47 -14.78 34.32
C SER A 522 -10.07 -13.73 33.40
N GLN A 523 -11.39 -13.68 33.35
CA GLN A 523 -12.13 -12.67 32.59
C GLN A 523 -13.46 -12.37 33.30
N PHE A 524 -13.89 -11.12 33.23
CA PHE A 524 -15.07 -10.59 33.93
C PHE A 524 -15.78 -9.58 33.04
N SER A 525 -17.10 -9.59 33.01
CA SER A 525 -17.91 -8.61 32.30
C SER A 525 -19.24 -8.38 32.99
N GLY A 526 -19.76 -7.17 32.84
CA GLY A 526 -20.94 -6.71 33.54
C GLY A 526 -21.10 -5.19 33.38
N TYR A 527 -21.84 -4.59 34.30
CA TYR A 527 -22.25 -3.19 34.22
C TYR A 527 -21.83 -2.38 35.45
N ILE A 528 -21.46 -1.13 35.19
CA ILE A 528 -21.27 -0.08 36.21
C ILE A 528 -22.21 1.08 35.87
N THR A 529 -23.04 1.47 36.84
CA THR A 529 -23.94 2.63 36.70
C THR A 529 -23.12 3.92 36.80
N VAL A 530 -23.32 4.84 35.86
CA VAL A 530 -22.66 6.16 35.80
C VAL A 530 -23.61 7.31 36.09
N ASP A 531 -24.92 7.10 35.91
CA ASP A 531 -25.98 8.01 36.33
C ASP A 531 -27.23 7.20 36.74
N PRO A 532 -27.51 7.08 38.04
CA PRO A 532 -28.68 6.36 38.54
C PRO A 532 -30.03 6.99 38.17
N LEU A 533 -30.09 8.31 37.97
CA LEU A 533 -31.35 9.02 37.65
C LEU A 533 -31.74 8.75 36.19
N ALA A 534 -30.76 8.74 35.29
CA ALA A 534 -30.97 8.36 33.90
C ALA A 534 -31.12 6.83 33.70
N GLY A 535 -30.82 6.02 34.72
CA GLY A 535 -30.67 4.56 34.59
C GLY A 535 -29.54 4.18 33.63
N ARG A 536 -28.46 4.97 33.58
CA ARG A 536 -27.40 4.90 32.58
C ARG A 536 -26.21 4.11 33.10
N ALA A 537 -25.85 3.05 32.39
CA ALA A 537 -24.78 2.13 32.77
C ALA A 537 -23.92 1.73 31.57
N LEU A 538 -22.61 1.66 31.80
CA LEU A 538 -21.64 1.21 30.79
C LEU A 538 -21.26 -0.25 31.02
N PHE A 539 -21.23 -1.01 29.94
CA PHE A 539 -20.78 -2.40 29.86
C PHE A 539 -19.25 -2.45 29.70
N TYR A 540 -18.62 -3.39 30.39
CA TYR A 540 -17.18 -3.62 30.30
C TYR A 540 -16.82 -5.09 30.18
N TRP A 541 -15.62 -5.36 29.68
CA TRP A 541 -14.97 -6.67 29.71
C TRP A 541 -13.53 -6.52 30.22
N LEU A 542 -13.27 -6.98 31.44
CA LEU A 542 -11.92 -7.14 32.00
C LEU A 542 -11.37 -8.51 31.55
N ILE A 543 -10.16 -8.50 31.02
CA ILE A 543 -9.37 -9.68 30.68
C ILE A 543 -8.04 -9.58 31.42
N GLU A 544 -7.82 -10.46 32.40
CA GLU A 544 -6.56 -10.51 33.13
C GLU A 544 -5.40 -11.01 32.26
N ALA A 545 -4.17 -10.77 32.71
CA ALA A 545 -3.02 -11.46 32.15
C ALA A 545 -3.05 -12.97 32.48
N PRO A 546 -2.47 -13.84 31.63
CA PRO A 546 -2.29 -15.26 31.94
C PRO A 546 -1.63 -15.47 33.31
N LYS A 547 -2.02 -16.50 34.06
CA LYS A 547 -1.44 -16.83 35.38
C LYS A 547 0.10 -16.92 35.34
N THR A 548 0.66 -17.44 34.24
CA THR A 548 2.11 -17.49 33.95
C THR A 548 2.76 -16.10 33.87
N SER A 549 2.04 -15.09 33.40
CA SER A 549 2.45 -13.67 33.35
C SER A 549 2.25 -12.91 34.67
N LYS A 550 1.79 -13.57 35.75
CA LYS A 550 1.55 -12.98 37.10
C LYS A 550 0.63 -11.73 37.07
N PRO A 551 -0.69 -11.86 36.79
CA PRO A 551 -1.60 -10.71 36.58
C PRO A 551 -1.64 -9.67 37.71
N LYS A 552 -1.36 -10.08 38.96
CA LYS A 552 -1.26 -9.17 40.12
C LYS A 552 -0.13 -8.14 40.00
N SER A 553 0.95 -8.45 39.29
CA SER A 553 2.10 -7.54 39.07
C SER A 553 2.10 -6.91 37.67
N LYS A 554 0.96 -6.92 36.97
CA LYS A 554 0.79 -6.28 35.66
C LYS A 554 -0.06 -5.02 35.76
N PRO A 555 0.20 -4.01 34.90
CA PRO A 555 -0.59 -2.77 34.85
C PRO A 555 -2.03 -3.05 34.45
N LEU A 556 -2.88 -2.03 34.58
CA LEU A 556 -4.22 -2.02 34.00
C LEU A 556 -4.23 -1.06 32.80
N VAL A 557 -4.79 -1.50 31.69
CA VAL A 557 -4.95 -0.68 30.48
C VAL A 557 -6.42 -0.66 30.08
N LEU A 558 -7.04 0.52 30.16
CA LEU A 558 -8.36 0.77 29.57
C LEU A 558 -8.20 0.83 28.05
N TRP A 559 -9.05 0.13 27.29
CA TRP A 559 -9.11 0.22 25.84
C TRP A 559 -10.43 0.87 25.37
N LEU A 560 -10.32 1.84 24.46
CA LEU A 560 -11.43 2.56 23.83
C LEU A 560 -11.26 2.59 22.29
N ASN A 561 -12.18 1.99 21.54
CA ASN A 561 -12.29 2.26 20.09
C ASN A 561 -13.04 3.59 19.82
N GLY A 562 -12.92 4.10 18.60
CA GLY A 562 -13.48 5.40 18.20
C GLY A 562 -14.87 5.34 17.55
N GLY A 563 -14.94 5.75 16.27
CA GLY A 563 -16.16 5.78 15.46
C GLY A 563 -16.62 7.19 15.03
N PRO A 564 -17.16 8.05 15.92
CA PRO A 564 -17.59 7.76 17.28
C PRO A 564 -18.67 6.66 17.34
N GLY A 565 -18.87 6.14 18.55
CA GLY A 565 -19.93 5.19 18.87
C GLY A 565 -19.67 3.73 18.49
N CYS A 566 -18.40 3.33 18.35
CA CYS A 566 -18.02 1.93 18.10
C CYS A 566 -17.64 1.18 19.39
N SER A 567 -17.92 -0.12 19.43
CA SER A 567 -17.76 -0.97 20.60
C SER A 567 -16.32 -1.43 20.80
N SER A 568 -15.78 -1.19 22.00
CA SER A 568 -14.46 -1.68 22.42
C SER A 568 -14.43 -3.19 22.63
N VAL A 569 -15.60 -3.80 22.86
CA VAL A 569 -15.82 -5.24 22.94
C VAL A 569 -15.88 -5.89 21.56
N ALA A 570 -16.27 -5.14 20.52
CA ALA A 570 -16.16 -5.55 19.13
C ALA A 570 -14.68 -5.58 18.70
N TYR A 571 -14.15 -4.42 18.29
CA TYR A 571 -12.86 -4.31 17.62
C TYR A 571 -11.71 -4.65 18.59
N GLY A 572 -11.52 -3.85 19.65
CA GLY A 572 -10.45 -4.02 20.64
C GLY A 572 -10.33 -5.44 21.21
N ALA A 573 -11.44 -6.00 21.71
CA ALA A 573 -11.42 -7.28 22.41
C ALA A 573 -11.45 -8.51 21.49
N SER A 574 -12.13 -8.42 20.33
CA SER A 574 -12.44 -9.58 19.49
C SER A 574 -11.75 -9.60 18.13
N GLU A 575 -11.17 -8.48 17.68
CA GLU A 575 -10.56 -8.29 16.35
C GLU A 575 -9.11 -7.78 16.44
N GLU A 576 -8.75 -7.09 17.52
CA GLU A 576 -7.46 -6.40 17.72
C GLU A 576 -6.61 -6.93 18.90
N VAL A 577 -6.54 -6.21 20.02
CA VAL A 577 -5.54 -6.40 21.09
C VAL A 577 -5.91 -7.52 22.08
N GLY A 578 -7.18 -7.94 22.11
CA GLY A 578 -7.67 -9.01 22.98
C GLY A 578 -7.13 -10.42 22.67
N PRO A 579 -7.37 -11.39 23.58
CA PRO A 579 -6.84 -12.75 23.48
C PRO A 579 -7.65 -13.68 22.59
N PHE A 580 -8.85 -13.28 22.19
CA PHE A 580 -9.73 -14.09 21.36
C PHE A 580 -9.87 -13.47 19.96
N ARG A 581 -10.27 -14.32 19.02
CA ARG A 581 -10.69 -13.98 17.67
C ARG A 581 -11.87 -14.83 17.29
N VAL A 582 -12.87 -14.24 16.65
CA VAL A 582 -14.05 -14.96 16.15
C VAL A 582 -13.70 -15.63 14.81
N ARG A 583 -14.13 -16.88 14.63
CA ARG A 583 -13.95 -17.59 13.35
C ARG A 583 -15.03 -17.20 12.33
N PRO A 584 -14.82 -17.47 11.02
CA PRO A 584 -15.82 -17.22 9.97
C PRO A 584 -17.21 -17.86 10.17
N ASP A 585 -17.30 -18.87 11.03
CA ASP A 585 -18.57 -19.48 11.43
C ASP A 585 -19.48 -18.55 12.27
N GLY A 586 -18.94 -17.44 12.80
CA GLY A 586 -19.63 -16.55 13.75
C GLY A 586 -19.99 -17.23 15.06
N LYS A 587 -19.33 -18.35 15.40
CA LYS A 587 -19.75 -19.29 16.45
C LYS A 587 -18.62 -19.77 17.36
N THR A 588 -17.40 -19.89 16.87
CA THR A 588 -16.26 -20.39 17.64
C THR A 588 -15.12 -19.39 17.72
N LEU A 589 -14.27 -19.53 18.74
CA LEU A 589 -13.15 -18.64 19.00
C LEU A 589 -11.81 -19.35 18.74
N TYR A 590 -10.76 -18.57 18.48
CA TYR A 590 -9.37 -19.01 18.59
C TYR A 590 -8.54 -18.00 19.40
N LEU A 591 -7.36 -18.42 19.85
CA LEU A 591 -6.46 -17.58 20.65
C LEU A 591 -5.59 -16.70 19.74
N ASN A 592 -5.52 -15.41 20.06
CA ASN A 592 -4.60 -14.46 19.43
C ASN A 592 -3.16 -14.71 19.94
N PRO A 593 -2.19 -15.10 19.09
CA PRO A 593 -0.81 -15.30 19.51
C PRO A 593 -0.09 -14.00 19.90
N TYR A 594 -0.63 -12.82 19.58
CA TYR A 594 -0.05 -11.51 19.87
C TYR A 594 -0.89 -10.66 20.83
N ALA A 595 -1.79 -11.29 21.59
CA ALA A 595 -2.65 -10.63 22.57
C ALA A 595 -1.90 -9.75 23.57
N TRP A 596 -2.36 -8.51 23.76
CA TRP A 596 -1.74 -7.54 24.66
C TRP A 596 -1.90 -7.93 26.14
N ASN A 597 -2.88 -8.77 26.48
CA ASN A 597 -3.02 -9.30 27.84
C ASN A 597 -1.84 -10.22 28.26
N LYS A 598 -0.95 -10.61 27.33
CA LYS A 598 0.31 -11.27 27.70
C LYS A 598 1.20 -10.41 28.61
N VAL A 599 1.07 -9.08 28.53
CA VAL A 599 1.90 -8.11 29.27
C VAL A 599 1.13 -7.11 30.15
N ALA A 600 -0.19 -6.99 29.98
CA ALA A 600 -1.07 -6.13 30.78
C ALA A 600 -2.35 -6.87 31.23
N ASN A 601 -3.14 -6.26 32.12
CA ASN A 601 -4.57 -6.58 32.25
C ASN A 601 -5.34 -5.58 31.38
N LEU A 602 -6.26 -6.05 30.54
CA LEU A 602 -7.00 -5.22 29.60
C LEU A 602 -8.43 -5.01 30.08
N LEU A 603 -8.91 -3.77 30.06
CA LEU A 603 -10.28 -3.39 30.41
C LEU A 603 -10.92 -2.73 29.19
N PHE A 604 -11.76 -3.45 28.47
CA PHE A 604 -12.53 -2.92 27.34
C PHE A 604 -13.81 -2.27 27.87
N LEU A 605 -14.12 -1.06 27.40
CA LEU A 605 -15.30 -0.30 27.83
C LEU A 605 -16.11 0.13 26.61
N ASP A 606 -17.37 -0.35 26.51
CA ASP A 606 -18.32 0.16 25.52
C ASP A 606 -18.82 1.53 25.99
N SER A 607 -18.41 2.60 25.30
CA SER A 607 -18.73 3.97 25.68
C SER A 607 -18.99 4.84 24.45
N PRO A 608 -19.92 5.81 24.49
CA PRO A 608 -20.87 6.09 25.59
C PRO A 608 -22.04 5.09 25.66
N ALA A 609 -23.00 5.33 26.56
CA ALA A 609 -24.26 4.60 26.59
C ALA A 609 -24.99 4.66 25.22
N GLY A 610 -25.53 3.53 24.76
CA GLY A 610 -26.04 3.33 23.40
C GLY A 610 -25.02 2.74 22.42
N VAL A 611 -23.80 2.40 22.88
CA VAL A 611 -22.76 1.66 22.14
C VAL A 611 -22.70 0.22 22.64
N GLY A 612 -22.62 -0.74 21.72
CA GLY A 612 -22.46 -2.16 22.04
C GLY A 612 -23.54 -2.67 22.99
N PHE A 613 -23.15 -3.03 24.22
CA PHE A 613 -24.09 -3.47 25.27
C PHE A 613 -24.43 -2.38 26.32
N SER A 614 -23.82 -1.20 26.27
CA SER A 614 -24.05 -0.08 27.19
C SER A 614 -25.37 0.63 26.92
N TYR A 615 -26.10 1.04 27.97
CA TYR A 615 -27.48 1.54 27.83
C TYR A 615 -27.79 2.74 28.74
N SER A 616 -28.91 3.40 28.45
CA SER A 616 -29.60 4.33 29.34
C SER A 616 -31.10 4.07 29.27
N ASN A 617 -31.80 4.23 30.38
CA ASN A 617 -33.26 4.16 30.43
C ASN A 617 -33.90 5.49 29.99
N THR A 618 -33.09 6.56 29.89
CA THR A 618 -33.51 7.90 29.44
C THR A 618 -33.19 8.08 27.97
N SER A 619 -34.22 8.08 27.12
CA SER A 619 -34.07 8.14 25.65
C SER A 619 -33.30 9.37 25.15
N SER A 620 -33.46 10.53 25.81
CA SER A 620 -32.75 11.78 25.49
C SER A 620 -31.23 11.69 25.65
N ASP A 621 -30.70 10.70 26.38
CA ASP A 621 -29.25 10.47 26.42
C ASP A 621 -28.69 10.07 25.05
N THR A 622 -29.50 9.46 24.18
CA THR A 622 -29.06 9.11 22.81
C THR A 622 -29.08 10.30 21.85
N TYR A 623 -29.63 11.46 22.27
CA TYR A 623 -29.73 12.70 21.49
C TYR A 623 -28.84 13.84 22.02
N THR A 624 -28.30 13.70 23.24
CA THR A 624 -27.46 14.71 23.93
C THR A 624 -26.03 14.21 24.19
N VAL A 625 -25.55 13.33 23.29
CA VAL A 625 -24.28 12.61 23.43
C VAL A 625 -23.12 13.39 22.81
N GLY A 626 -21.91 13.27 23.36
CA GLY A 626 -20.74 14.04 22.91
C GLY A 626 -19.51 13.79 23.79
N ASP A 627 -18.37 14.39 23.42
CA ASP A 627 -17.07 14.16 24.07
C ASP A 627 -17.10 14.48 25.57
N LYS A 628 -17.64 15.64 25.97
CA LYS A 628 -17.64 16.07 27.37
C LYS A 628 -18.44 15.13 28.27
N ARG A 629 -19.59 14.62 27.78
CA ARG A 629 -20.41 13.67 28.53
C ARG A 629 -19.74 12.30 28.59
N THR A 630 -19.19 11.84 27.46
CA THR A 630 -18.48 10.56 27.36
C THR A 630 -17.28 10.50 28.32
N ALA A 631 -16.50 11.58 28.43
CA ALA A 631 -15.38 11.67 29.37
C ALA A 631 -15.82 11.74 30.84
N LYS A 632 -16.92 12.45 31.16
CA LYS A 632 -17.52 12.46 32.51
C LYS A 632 -18.01 11.07 32.89
N ASP A 633 -18.74 10.40 32.00
CA ASP A 633 -19.30 9.07 32.20
C ASP A 633 -18.18 8.03 32.38
N ALA A 634 -17.13 8.06 31.55
CA ALA A 634 -15.99 7.17 31.66
C ALA A 634 -15.12 7.44 32.91
N TYR A 635 -15.09 8.67 33.43
CA TYR A 635 -14.46 8.94 34.73
C TYR A 635 -15.27 8.35 35.90
N THR A 636 -16.60 8.57 35.94
CA THR A 636 -17.49 7.96 36.95
C THR A 636 -17.44 6.44 36.88
N PHE A 637 -17.54 5.91 35.65
CA PHE A 637 -16.80 4.79 35.11
C PHE A 637 -15.78 4.14 36.05
N LEU A 638 -14.57 4.66 35.88
CA LEU A 638 -13.35 4.16 36.49
C LEU A 638 -13.42 4.24 38.01
N VAL A 639 -13.95 5.33 38.59
CA VAL A 639 -14.06 5.46 40.05
C VAL A 639 -14.91 4.33 40.63
N ASN A 640 -16.13 4.13 40.13
CA ASN A 640 -17.03 3.08 40.61
C ASN A 640 -16.48 1.67 40.33
N TRP A 641 -15.80 1.49 39.19
CA TRP A 641 -15.14 0.23 38.84
C TRP A 641 -13.95 -0.09 39.76
N PHE A 642 -13.13 0.90 40.13
CA PHE A 642 -12.03 0.73 41.09
C PHE A 642 -12.52 0.43 42.50
N GLU A 643 -13.72 0.87 42.90
CA GLU A 643 -14.36 0.42 44.14
C GLU A 643 -14.81 -1.04 44.07
N ARG A 644 -15.38 -1.51 42.95
CA ARG A 644 -15.70 -2.93 42.74
C ARG A 644 -14.46 -3.82 42.63
N PHE A 645 -13.39 -3.32 42.02
CA PHE A 645 -12.13 -4.04 41.76
C PHE A 645 -10.94 -3.42 42.52
N PRO A 646 -10.97 -3.37 43.88
CA PRO A 646 -10.01 -2.62 44.68
C PRO A 646 -8.57 -3.14 44.54
N GLN A 647 -8.38 -4.40 44.13
CA GLN A 647 -7.06 -4.97 43.84
C GLN A 647 -6.31 -4.31 42.67
N TYR A 648 -6.96 -3.41 41.92
CA TYR A 648 -6.35 -2.61 40.85
C TYR A 648 -6.06 -1.16 41.23
N LYS A 649 -6.56 -0.66 42.38
CA LYS A 649 -6.25 0.69 42.85
C LYS A 649 -4.75 0.91 42.97
N HIS A 650 -4.29 2.12 42.68
CA HIS A 650 -2.89 2.56 42.73
C HIS A 650 -1.88 1.80 41.84
N ARG A 651 -2.29 0.75 41.10
CA ARG A 651 -1.43 0.15 40.05
C ARG A 651 -1.22 1.14 38.90
N PRO A 652 -0.08 1.08 38.18
CA PRO A 652 0.10 1.86 36.96
C PRO A 652 -1.07 1.63 35.99
N PHE A 653 -1.78 2.72 35.71
CA PHE A 653 -2.96 2.75 34.86
C PHE A 653 -2.64 3.52 33.58
N TYR A 654 -2.95 2.90 32.45
CA TYR A 654 -2.85 3.52 31.14
C TYR A 654 -4.21 3.51 30.43
N ILE A 655 -4.35 4.40 29.46
CA ILE A 655 -5.47 4.36 28.52
C ILE A 655 -4.87 4.14 27.12
N ALA A 656 -5.45 3.21 26.37
CA ALA A 656 -5.08 2.92 25.00
C ALA A 656 -6.35 2.94 24.12
N GLY A 657 -6.18 3.15 22.83
CA GLY A 657 -7.30 3.19 21.90
C GLY A 657 -6.91 3.81 20.56
N GLU A 658 -7.90 3.99 19.70
CA GLU A 658 -7.66 4.32 18.30
C GLU A 658 -8.78 5.15 17.64
N SER A 659 -8.49 5.69 16.46
CA SER A 659 -9.46 6.44 15.65
C SER A 659 -10.00 7.67 16.41
N TYR A 660 -11.31 7.86 16.44
CA TYR A 660 -11.95 8.91 17.25
C TYR A 660 -11.66 8.83 18.78
N ALA A 661 -11.04 7.76 19.29
CA ALA A 661 -10.53 7.77 20.67
C ALA A 661 -9.41 8.81 20.89
N GLY A 662 -8.84 9.39 19.82
CA GLY A 662 -8.03 10.62 19.87
C GLY A 662 -8.74 11.83 20.50
N HIS A 663 -10.09 11.84 20.53
CA HIS A 663 -10.88 12.76 21.34
C HIS A 663 -11.16 12.21 22.75
N TYR A 664 -11.67 10.96 22.83
CA TYR A 664 -12.08 10.34 24.11
C TYR A 664 -10.95 10.29 25.15
N ILE A 665 -9.75 9.90 24.71
CA ILE A 665 -8.64 9.58 25.60
C ILE A 665 -8.02 10.85 26.19
N PRO A 666 -7.69 11.92 25.43
CA PRO A 666 -7.18 13.14 26.03
C PRO A 666 -8.22 13.87 26.88
N GLU A 667 -9.52 13.85 26.54
CA GLU A 667 -10.56 14.40 27.43
C GLU A 667 -10.63 13.65 28.77
N LEU A 668 -10.70 12.32 28.75
CA LEU A 668 -10.69 11.51 29.98
C LEU A 668 -9.39 11.69 30.76
N SER A 669 -8.24 11.72 30.08
CA SER A 669 -6.93 11.98 30.66
C SER A 669 -6.86 13.34 31.35
N ARG A 670 -7.47 14.38 30.76
CA ARG A 670 -7.57 15.73 31.35
C ARG A 670 -8.43 15.73 32.61
N VAL A 671 -9.56 15.03 32.62
CA VAL A 671 -10.40 14.88 33.82
C VAL A 671 -9.63 14.16 34.94
N ILE A 672 -8.89 13.09 34.63
CA ILE A 672 -8.09 12.34 35.61
C ILE A 672 -6.91 13.20 36.12
N ALA A 673 -6.12 13.80 35.23
CA ALA A 673 -4.96 14.61 35.60
C ALA A 673 -5.34 15.80 36.49
N ARG A 674 -6.42 16.52 36.16
CA ARG A 674 -6.94 17.63 36.98
C ARG A 674 -7.41 17.18 38.36
N ARG A 675 -8.02 15.99 38.47
CA ARG A 675 -8.50 15.43 39.75
C ARG A 675 -7.39 14.78 40.59
N ASN A 676 -6.31 14.32 39.96
CA ASN A 676 -5.12 13.80 40.64
C ASN A 676 -4.19 14.92 41.13
N LYS A 677 -4.31 16.16 40.62
CA LYS A 677 -3.44 17.28 40.96
C LYS A 677 -3.47 17.58 42.46
N GLY A 678 -2.32 17.38 43.13
CA GLY A 678 -2.18 17.59 44.57
C GLY A 678 -2.68 16.42 45.45
N VAL A 679 -3.26 15.37 44.87
CA VAL A 679 -3.73 14.19 45.61
C VAL A 679 -2.56 13.24 45.88
N LYS A 680 -2.22 13.03 47.15
CA LYS A 680 -1.26 12.00 47.56
C LYS A 680 -1.92 10.62 47.40
N ASN A 681 -1.28 9.71 46.66
CA ASN A 681 -1.76 8.36 46.35
C ASN A 681 -3.17 8.31 45.71
N PRO A 682 -3.37 8.88 44.50
CA PRO A 682 -4.67 8.85 43.84
C PRO A 682 -5.16 7.42 43.56
N VAL A 683 -6.47 7.21 43.61
CA VAL A 683 -7.13 5.92 43.31
C VAL A 683 -6.72 5.42 41.92
N ILE A 684 -6.77 6.33 40.93
CA ILE A 684 -6.32 6.12 39.56
C ILE A 684 -4.88 6.60 39.44
N ASN A 685 -3.91 5.69 39.54
CA ASN A 685 -2.48 5.99 39.32
C ASN A 685 -2.16 6.06 37.82
N PHE A 686 -2.71 7.09 37.17
CA PHE A 686 -2.61 7.31 35.73
C PHE A 686 -1.20 7.74 35.31
N THR A 687 -0.57 6.94 34.45
CA THR A 687 0.84 7.08 34.08
C THR A 687 1.04 7.62 32.65
N GLY A 688 0.04 7.48 31.77
CA GLY A 688 0.14 7.91 30.37
C GLY A 688 -0.89 7.25 29.47
N PHE A 689 -0.87 7.60 28.18
CA PHE A 689 -1.79 7.02 27.20
C PHE A 689 -1.15 6.78 25.83
N LEU A 690 -1.80 5.92 25.04
CA LEU A 690 -1.38 5.40 23.74
C LEU A 690 -2.52 5.56 22.73
N LEU A 691 -2.23 6.12 21.55
CA LEU A 691 -3.22 6.37 20.49
C LEU A 691 -2.81 5.77 19.15
N GLY A 692 -3.68 4.96 18.55
CA GLY A 692 -3.54 4.46 17.18
C GLY A 692 -4.36 5.25 16.17
N ASN A 693 -3.77 5.64 15.04
CA ASN A 693 -4.42 6.35 13.92
C ASN A 693 -5.48 7.39 14.38
N PRO A 694 -5.12 8.33 15.28
CA PRO A 694 -6.10 9.12 16.01
C PRO A 694 -6.61 10.33 15.25
N LEU A 695 -7.86 10.74 15.53
CA LEU A 695 -8.32 12.09 15.20
C LEU A 695 -7.81 13.06 16.29
N ILE A 696 -7.11 14.11 15.89
CA ILE A 696 -6.48 15.09 16.80
C ILE A 696 -6.91 16.52 16.47
N ASP A 697 -7.01 16.90 15.20
CA ASP A 697 -7.23 18.28 14.78
C ASP A 697 -7.88 18.36 13.39
N ASP A 698 -9.11 18.87 13.32
CA ASP A 698 -9.92 18.96 12.11
C ASP A 698 -9.14 19.54 10.92
N TYR A 699 -8.27 20.54 11.12
CA TYR A 699 -7.54 21.17 10.03
C TYR A 699 -6.40 20.30 9.51
N HIS A 700 -5.53 19.87 10.42
CA HIS A 700 -4.34 19.09 10.07
C HIS A 700 -4.72 17.69 9.56
N ASP A 701 -5.79 17.11 10.11
CA ASP A 701 -6.26 15.80 9.73
C ASP A 701 -6.99 15.84 8.37
N ASN A 702 -7.78 16.89 8.06
CA ASN A 702 -8.28 17.11 6.70
C ASN A 702 -7.13 17.28 5.69
N VAL A 703 -6.15 18.16 5.96
CA VAL A 703 -5.06 18.45 5.01
C VAL A 703 -4.21 17.20 4.75
N GLY A 704 -3.75 16.51 5.79
CA GLY A 704 -2.93 15.30 5.65
C GLY A 704 -3.66 14.14 4.98
N THR A 705 -4.96 13.97 5.25
CA THR A 705 -5.77 12.90 4.63
C THR A 705 -5.90 13.07 3.13
N HIS A 706 -6.25 14.28 2.66
CA HIS A 706 -6.41 14.53 1.23
C HIS A 706 -5.08 14.49 0.46
N GLU A 707 -3.97 14.87 1.11
CA GLU A 707 -2.62 14.79 0.56
C GLU A 707 -2.14 13.34 0.43
N TYR A 708 -2.42 12.49 1.44
CA TYR A 708 -2.16 11.06 1.38
C TYR A 708 -2.94 10.39 0.24
N TRP A 709 -4.25 10.68 0.09
CA TRP A 709 -5.06 10.15 -1.00
C TRP A 709 -4.52 10.50 -2.40
N TRP A 710 -3.98 11.71 -2.58
CA TRP A 710 -3.40 12.12 -3.85
C TRP A 710 -2.03 11.46 -4.11
N ASN A 711 -1.17 11.38 -3.09
CA ASN A 711 0.14 10.72 -3.16
C ASN A 711 0.02 9.22 -3.47
N HIS A 712 -1.02 8.55 -2.97
CA HIS A 712 -1.30 7.13 -3.24
C HIS A 712 -2.16 6.89 -4.51
N GLY A 713 -2.40 7.90 -5.34
CA GLY A 713 -3.17 7.73 -6.58
C GLY A 713 -4.67 7.44 -6.40
N LEU A 714 -5.24 7.60 -5.20
CA LEU A 714 -6.66 7.30 -4.94
C LEU A 714 -7.61 8.34 -5.58
N ILE A 715 -7.12 9.57 -5.82
CA ILE A 715 -7.92 10.71 -6.32
C ILE A 715 -7.25 11.49 -7.45
N SER A 716 -8.08 12.18 -8.26
CA SER A 716 -7.66 13.07 -9.34
C SER A 716 -7.02 14.37 -8.83
N ASP A 717 -6.24 15.02 -9.69
CA ASP A 717 -5.66 16.34 -9.38
C ASP A 717 -6.76 17.40 -9.17
N SER A 718 -7.86 17.30 -9.92
CA SER A 718 -9.06 18.13 -9.75
C SER A 718 -9.72 17.95 -8.38
N THR A 719 -9.95 16.70 -7.97
CA THR A 719 -10.56 16.39 -6.67
C THR A 719 -9.64 16.81 -5.53
N TYR A 720 -8.32 16.60 -5.64
CA TYR A 720 -7.35 17.11 -4.66
C TYR A 720 -7.34 18.65 -4.57
N LYS A 721 -7.32 19.35 -5.71
CA LYS A 721 -7.36 20.82 -5.78
C LYS A 721 -8.65 21.38 -5.15
N ASP A 722 -9.80 20.72 -5.33
CA ASP A 722 -11.06 21.07 -4.66
C ASP A 722 -11.04 20.76 -3.15
N LEU A 723 -10.53 19.59 -2.74
CA LEU A 723 -10.43 19.21 -1.32
C LEU A 723 -9.54 20.20 -0.55
N LYS A 724 -8.36 20.56 -1.08
CA LYS A 724 -7.48 21.59 -0.47
C LYS A 724 -8.16 22.97 -0.40
N LYS A 725 -9.10 23.28 -1.29
CA LYS A 725 -9.82 24.56 -1.32
C LYS A 725 -10.99 24.62 -0.33
N PHE A 726 -11.79 23.56 -0.24
CA PHE A 726 -13.09 23.60 0.46
C PHE A 726 -13.10 22.92 1.84
N CYS A 727 -12.19 21.98 2.11
CA CYS A 727 -12.24 21.15 3.32
C CYS A 727 -11.39 21.60 4.54
N PRO A 728 -10.25 22.31 4.46
CA PRO A 728 -9.36 22.46 5.64
C PRO A 728 -9.99 23.08 6.88
N ASN A 729 -10.95 24.00 6.73
CA ASN A 729 -11.64 24.62 7.88
C ASN A 729 -12.99 23.96 8.23
N ASN A 730 -13.41 22.93 7.48
CA ASN A 730 -14.59 22.13 7.80
C ASN A 730 -14.29 21.18 8.98
N THR A 731 -15.33 20.64 9.62
CA THR A 731 -15.10 19.58 10.62
C THR A 731 -14.99 18.22 9.93
N PHE A 732 -14.08 17.36 10.40
CA PHE A 732 -13.79 16.04 9.85
C PHE A 732 -14.92 15.03 10.10
N LEU A 733 -15.75 15.24 11.13
CA LEU A 733 -16.93 14.40 11.40
C LEU A 733 -18.22 14.88 10.73
N PHE A 734 -18.32 16.14 10.30
CA PHE A 734 -19.56 16.70 9.72
C PHE A 734 -19.30 17.77 8.62
N PRO A 735 -18.43 17.53 7.61
CA PRO A 735 -18.21 18.42 6.48
C PRO A 735 -19.53 18.77 5.78
N ARG A 736 -19.61 20.02 5.34
CA ARG A 736 -20.81 20.60 4.70
C ARG A 736 -20.46 21.16 3.32
N ASN A 737 -21.52 21.50 2.56
CA ASN A 737 -21.46 22.28 1.33
C ASN A 737 -20.46 21.70 0.28
N GLU A 738 -19.56 22.52 -0.24
CA GLU A 738 -18.61 22.19 -1.30
C GLU A 738 -17.62 21.09 -0.87
N CYS A 739 -17.23 21.06 0.41
CA CYS A 739 -16.35 20.02 0.94
C CYS A 739 -17.02 18.64 0.90
N ASN A 740 -18.29 18.53 1.33
CA ASN A 740 -19.03 17.27 1.19
C ASN A 740 -19.13 16.85 -0.29
N SER A 741 -19.32 17.81 -1.19
CA SER A 741 -19.40 17.56 -2.63
C SER A 741 -18.06 17.11 -3.25
N ALA A 742 -16.93 17.57 -2.72
CA ALA A 742 -15.60 17.13 -3.12
C ALA A 742 -15.25 15.75 -2.53
N LEU A 743 -15.66 15.47 -1.29
CA LEU A 743 -15.51 14.15 -0.66
C LEU A 743 -16.33 13.07 -1.38
N GLU A 744 -17.57 13.33 -1.79
CA GLU A 744 -18.35 12.39 -2.61
C GLU A 744 -17.65 12.06 -3.93
N ARG A 745 -16.94 13.02 -4.55
CA ARG A 745 -16.11 12.74 -5.73
C ARG A 745 -14.93 11.83 -5.38
N ALA A 746 -14.19 12.11 -4.30
CA ALA A 746 -13.09 11.28 -3.84
C ALA A 746 -13.48 9.82 -3.61
N TYR A 747 -14.56 9.57 -2.85
CA TYR A 747 -15.05 8.19 -2.63
C TYR A 747 -15.58 7.52 -3.91
N SER A 748 -15.98 8.29 -4.93
CA SER A 748 -16.32 7.73 -6.25
C SER A 748 -15.09 7.40 -7.11
N GLU A 749 -13.96 8.09 -6.89
CA GLU A 749 -12.68 7.83 -7.55
C GLU A 749 -11.96 6.61 -6.94
N PHE A 750 -12.11 6.33 -5.64
CA PHE A 750 -11.47 5.22 -4.93
C PHE A 750 -11.71 3.82 -5.52
N GLY A 751 -12.87 3.56 -6.13
CA GLY A 751 -13.28 2.18 -6.45
C GLY A 751 -13.51 1.34 -5.20
N ASP A 752 -13.38 0.00 -5.28
CA ASP A 752 -13.73 -0.91 -4.18
C ASP A 752 -12.59 -1.19 -3.17
N ILE A 753 -11.60 -0.28 -3.12
CA ILE A 753 -10.52 -0.30 -2.12
C ILE A 753 -11.08 -0.10 -0.71
N ASN A 754 -10.57 -0.87 0.26
CA ASN A 754 -10.83 -0.65 1.68
C ASN A 754 -9.96 0.53 2.19
N PRO A 755 -10.54 1.67 2.61
CA PRO A 755 -9.76 2.79 3.11
C PRO A 755 -9.09 2.53 4.49
N TYR A 756 -9.47 1.48 5.22
CA TYR A 756 -8.80 1.09 6.47
C TYR A 756 -7.43 0.42 6.20
N ASN A 757 -7.22 -0.14 5.01
CA ASN A 757 -5.92 -0.62 4.53
C ASN A 757 -5.97 -0.71 3.00
N ILE A 758 -5.37 0.25 2.31
CA ILE A 758 -5.52 0.41 0.85
C ILE A 758 -4.96 -0.75 0.01
N TYR A 759 -4.08 -1.58 0.57
CA TYR A 759 -3.53 -2.78 -0.08
C TYR A 759 -4.21 -4.08 0.37
N SER A 760 -5.18 -4.01 1.29
CA SER A 760 -5.98 -5.16 1.69
C SER A 760 -6.99 -5.55 0.61
N SER A 761 -7.35 -6.83 0.59
CA SER A 761 -8.33 -7.34 -0.36
C SER A 761 -9.74 -7.26 0.26
N PRO A 762 -10.69 -6.52 -0.34
CA PRO A 762 -12.04 -6.37 0.23
C PRO A 762 -12.76 -7.72 0.37
N CYS A 763 -13.61 -7.83 1.39
CA CYS A 763 -14.31 -9.06 1.76
C CYS A 763 -15.19 -9.66 0.64
N ASN A 764 -14.86 -10.87 0.17
CA ASN A 764 -15.47 -11.48 -1.02
C ASN A 764 -16.98 -11.83 -0.92
N GLU A 765 -17.58 -11.94 0.28
CA GLU A 765 -19.02 -12.33 0.40
C GLU A 765 -19.99 -11.20 0.00
N ILE A 766 -19.52 -9.96 -0.14
CA ILE A 766 -20.35 -8.81 -0.53
C ILE A 766 -19.64 -8.03 -1.63
N SER A 767 -20.32 -7.73 -2.74
CA SER A 767 -19.83 -6.81 -3.77
C SER A 767 -20.03 -5.36 -3.32
N THR A 768 -19.46 -4.98 -2.19
CA THR A 768 -20.02 -3.97 -1.29
C THR A 768 -20.16 -2.59 -1.92
N LEU A 769 -19.13 -2.13 -2.62
CA LEU A 769 -19.18 -0.80 -3.24
C LEU A 769 -20.30 -0.70 -4.29
N ARG A 770 -20.53 -1.77 -5.06
CA ARG A 770 -21.65 -1.84 -6.02
C ARG A 770 -23.03 -1.74 -5.36
N HIS A 771 -23.16 -2.12 -4.10
CA HIS A 771 -24.43 -1.96 -3.37
C HIS A 771 -24.57 -0.58 -2.72
N TYR A 772 -23.48 0.06 -2.29
CA TYR A 772 -23.51 1.40 -1.70
C TYR A 772 -23.48 2.56 -2.71
N LEU A 773 -23.07 2.34 -3.98
CA LEU A 773 -23.10 3.36 -5.04
C LEU A 773 -24.49 3.97 -5.34
N ASN A 774 -25.59 3.38 -4.84
CA ASN A 774 -26.94 3.98 -4.90
C ASN A 774 -27.25 4.96 -3.74
N HIS A 775 -26.33 5.14 -2.78
CA HIS A 775 -26.53 6.01 -1.62
C HIS A 775 -25.26 6.79 -1.25
N SER A 776 -25.17 8.00 -1.80
CA SER A 776 -24.25 9.07 -1.35
C SER A 776 -24.20 9.21 0.17
N LEU A 777 -23.00 9.40 0.74
CA LEU A 777 -22.65 10.08 2.00
C LEU A 777 -21.25 9.62 2.47
N PRO A 778 -20.36 10.54 2.93
CA PRO A 778 -19.01 10.17 3.43
C PRO A 778 -19.01 9.23 4.64
N TRP A 779 -20.15 9.10 5.33
CA TRP A 779 -20.30 8.48 6.66
C TRP A 779 -20.27 6.96 6.69
N LYS A 780 -20.44 6.31 5.54
CA LYS A 780 -20.51 4.83 5.46
C LYS A 780 -19.15 4.18 5.20
N PHE A 781 -18.22 4.87 4.55
CA PHE A 781 -16.87 4.37 4.29
C PHE A 781 -15.98 4.31 5.55
N ARG A 782 -16.49 4.81 6.69
CA ARG A 782 -15.86 4.75 8.03
C ARG A 782 -16.40 3.57 8.85
N GLY A 783 -16.11 2.37 8.38
CA GLY A 783 -16.20 1.09 9.10
C GLY A 783 -15.24 0.07 8.49
N ASN A 784 -14.55 -0.69 9.34
CA ASN A 784 -13.54 -1.67 8.92
C ASN A 784 -14.17 -2.86 8.16
N ASP A 785 -13.31 -3.61 7.47
CA ASP A 785 -13.59 -4.70 6.52
C ASP A 785 -14.71 -5.64 6.99
N GLU A 786 -15.76 -5.77 6.17
CA GLU A 786 -17.03 -6.39 6.57
C GLU A 786 -16.88 -7.86 7.00
N CYS A 787 -15.80 -8.54 6.62
CA CYS A 787 -15.51 -9.93 6.97
C CYS A 787 -15.45 -10.17 8.48
N VAL A 788 -14.49 -9.56 9.20
CA VAL A 788 -14.28 -9.85 10.64
C VAL A 788 -15.42 -9.28 11.47
N VAL A 789 -15.81 -8.04 11.15
CA VAL A 789 -16.94 -7.31 11.74
C VAL A 789 -18.26 -8.11 11.65
N MET A 790 -18.51 -8.79 10.53
CA MET A 790 -19.67 -9.68 10.39
C MET A 790 -19.59 -10.90 11.29
N TYR A 791 -18.42 -11.54 11.43
CA TYR A 791 -18.26 -12.69 12.31
C TYR A 791 -18.48 -12.31 13.77
N THR A 792 -17.89 -11.20 14.22
CA THR A 792 -18.10 -10.62 15.56
C THR A 792 -19.56 -10.27 15.78
N LYS A 793 -20.23 -9.63 14.82
CA LYS A 793 -21.67 -9.33 14.90
C LYS A 793 -22.54 -10.59 14.97
N ARG A 794 -22.24 -11.63 14.19
CA ARG A 794 -22.93 -12.95 14.28
C ARG A 794 -22.74 -13.56 15.68
N TYR A 795 -21.52 -13.51 16.22
CA TYR A 795 -21.16 -14.10 17.52
C TYR A 795 -21.78 -13.37 18.72
N MET A 796 -21.67 -12.03 18.79
CA MET A 796 -22.18 -11.22 19.92
C MET A 796 -23.72 -11.16 19.97
N ASN A 797 -24.42 -11.52 18.89
CA ASN A 797 -25.89 -11.64 18.88
C ASN A 797 -26.41 -13.01 19.36
N ARG A 798 -25.54 -13.97 19.70
CA ARG A 798 -25.97 -15.27 20.21
C ARG A 798 -26.43 -15.16 21.68
N PRO A 799 -27.66 -15.59 22.05
CA PRO A 799 -28.15 -15.49 23.42
C PRO A 799 -27.25 -16.14 24.47
N GLU A 800 -26.61 -17.26 24.12
CA GLU A 800 -25.66 -17.99 24.95
C GLU A 800 -24.31 -17.26 25.13
N VAL A 801 -23.93 -16.40 24.18
CA VAL A 801 -22.76 -15.50 24.31
C VAL A 801 -23.12 -14.31 25.20
N GLN A 802 -24.27 -13.68 24.98
CA GLN A 802 -24.75 -12.56 25.80
C GLN A 802 -24.93 -12.99 27.27
N LYS A 803 -25.52 -14.16 27.51
CA LYS A 803 -25.65 -14.76 28.84
C LYS A 803 -24.29 -15.04 29.50
N ALA A 804 -23.31 -15.56 28.75
CA ALA A 804 -21.96 -15.82 29.25
C ALA A 804 -21.15 -14.54 29.52
N LEU A 805 -21.51 -13.43 28.87
CA LEU A 805 -20.96 -12.09 29.08
C LEU A 805 -21.72 -11.27 30.14
N HIS A 806 -22.80 -11.80 30.72
CA HIS A 806 -23.72 -11.05 31.59
C HIS A 806 -24.26 -9.76 30.93
N ALA A 807 -24.36 -9.77 29.60
CA ALA A 807 -24.75 -8.65 28.77
C ALA A 807 -26.26 -8.68 28.48
N ASN A 808 -26.78 -7.56 27.95
CA ASN A 808 -28.19 -7.44 27.50
C ASN A 808 -29.23 -7.67 28.63
N ILE A 809 -28.88 -7.30 29.87
CA ILE A 809 -29.74 -7.51 31.06
C ILE A 809 -31.07 -6.74 31.04
N THR A 810 -31.20 -5.74 30.18
CA THR A 810 -32.39 -4.89 30.00
C THR A 810 -33.30 -5.34 28.86
N GLY A 811 -32.91 -6.33 28.04
CA GLY A 811 -33.67 -6.73 26.85
C GLY A 811 -33.67 -5.65 25.76
N ILE A 812 -32.48 -5.26 25.30
CA ILE A 812 -32.25 -4.32 24.20
C ILE A 812 -33.09 -4.76 22.99
N SER A 813 -33.97 -3.87 22.54
CA SER A 813 -35.04 -4.17 21.57
C SER A 813 -34.57 -4.34 20.11
N HIS A 814 -33.27 -4.20 19.86
CA HIS A 814 -32.64 -4.36 18.55
C HIS A 814 -31.42 -5.29 18.64
N PRO A 815 -31.01 -5.94 17.54
CA PRO A 815 -29.75 -6.67 17.48
C PRO A 815 -28.55 -5.80 17.90
N TRP A 816 -27.57 -6.41 18.53
CA TRP A 816 -26.28 -5.79 18.84
C TRP A 816 -25.54 -5.44 17.54
N VAL A 817 -24.86 -4.29 17.53
CA VAL A 817 -24.09 -3.77 16.38
C VAL A 817 -22.73 -3.27 16.84
N THR A 818 -21.72 -3.44 16.00
CA THR A 818 -20.33 -3.03 16.30
C THR A 818 -20.17 -1.52 16.41
N CYS A 819 -20.99 -0.73 15.70
CA CYS A 819 -21.08 0.72 15.87
C CYS A 819 -22.54 1.21 15.84
N SER A 820 -22.85 2.15 16.73
CA SER A 820 -24.20 2.72 16.90
C SER A 820 -24.44 3.93 16.00
N SER A 821 -25.24 3.75 14.96
CA SER A 821 -25.58 4.83 14.02
C SER A 821 -26.43 5.94 14.66
N VAL A 822 -27.16 5.66 15.74
CA VAL A 822 -27.91 6.66 16.52
C VAL A 822 -26.94 7.61 17.23
N ILE A 823 -25.99 7.04 17.98
CA ILE A 823 -24.95 7.82 18.69
C ILE A 823 -24.12 8.66 17.73
N ARG A 824 -23.74 8.11 16.56
CA ARG A 824 -22.97 8.84 15.55
C ARG A 824 -23.74 9.98 14.89
N ARG A 825 -25.05 9.81 14.62
CA ARG A 825 -25.91 10.86 14.02
C ARG A 825 -26.22 12.00 14.98
N ASN A 826 -26.27 11.70 16.28
CA ASN A 826 -26.66 12.65 17.32
C ASN A 826 -25.45 13.20 18.11
N TRP A 827 -24.24 13.09 17.57
CA TRP A 827 -23.03 13.55 18.25
C TRP A 827 -23.00 15.09 18.31
N SER A 828 -23.17 15.63 19.51
CA SER A 828 -23.51 17.03 19.75
C SER A 828 -22.32 17.93 20.08
N ASP A 829 -21.21 17.38 20.61
CA ASP A 829 -19.96 18.13 20.73
C ASP A 829 -18.71 17.31 20.36
N SER A 830 -17.92 17.91 19.46
CA SER A 830 -16.62 17.44 18.97
C SER A 830 -15.73 18.69 18.84
N PRO A 831 -14.73 18.90 19.71
CA PRO A 831 -13.83 20.04 19.61
C PRO A 831 -12.97 19.93 18.34
N LYS A 832 -12.84 21.01 17.56
CA LYS A 832 -12.02 21.03 16.33
C LYS A 832 -10.54 20.67 16.53
N SER A 833 -10.04 20.74 17.77
CA SER A 833 -8.63 20.54 18.08
C SER A 833 -8.44 20.01 19.50
N MET A 834 -7.77 18.88 19.59
CA MET A 834 -7.29 18.26 20.83
C MET A 834 -5.89 18.78 21.22
N LEU A 835 -5.20 19.51 20.33
CA LEU A 835 -3.85 20.05 20.54
C LEU A 835 -3.70 20.87 21.85
N PRO A 836 -4.66 21.70 22.29
CA PRO A 836 -4.58 22.39 23.59
C PRO A 836 -4.54 21.42 24.78
N ILE A 837 -5.24 20.29 24.68
CA ILE A 837 -5.33 19.25 25.71
C ILE A 837 -4.04 18.41 25.73
N PHE A 838 -3.48 18.09 24.56
CA PHE A 838 -2.13 17.49 24.47
C PHE A 838 -1.08 18.39 25.15
N LYS A 839 -1.11 19.71 24.91
CA LYS A 839 -0.21 20.68 25.58
C LYS A 839 -0.41 20.67 27.10
N GLU A 840 -1.65 20.74 27.59
CA GLU A 840 -1.96 20.64 29.03
C GLU A 840 -1.40 19.35 29.66
N LEU A 841 -1.59 18.20 29.01
CA LEU A 841 -1.18 16.89 29.51
C LEU A 841 0.34 16.70 29.49
N ILE A 842 1.03 17.17 28.43
CA ILE A 842 2.49 17.19 28.36
C ILE A 842 3.08 18.08 29.47
N THR A 843 2.51 19.27 29.70
CA THR A 843 2.93 20.15 30.81
C THR A 843 2.66 19.53 32.19
N ALA A 844 1.62 18.71 32.32
CA ALA A 844 1.34 17.93 33.54
C ALA A 844 2.24 16.68 33.70
N GLY A 845 3.18 16.42 32.79
CA GLY A 845 4.07 15.25 32.83
C GLY A 845 3.41 13.93 32.45
N ILE A 846 2.19 13.97 31.90
CA ILE A 846 1.50 12.78 31.40
C ILE A 846 2.17 12.32 30.11
N ARG A 847 2.60 11.07 30.09
CA ARG A 847 3.28 10.49 28.92
C ARG A 847 2.30 10.19 27.79
N ILE A 848 2.60 10.71 26.60
CA ILE A 848 1.81 10.48 25.39
C ILE A 848 2.61 9.63 24.41
N TRP A 849 2.02 8.56 23.89
CA TRP A 849 2.49 7.87 22.69
C TRP A 849 1.41 7.92 21.61
N VAL A 850 1.80 8.20 20.38
CA VAL A 850 0.93 8.13 19.20
C VAL A 850 1.57 7.16 18.22
N PHE A 851 0.76 6.36 17.54
CA PHE A 851 1.19 5.52 16.44
C PHE A 851 0.24 5.57 15.25
N SER A 852 0.76 5.31 14.06
CA SER A 852 -0.02 5.27 12.82
C SER A 852 0.39 4.10 11.95
N GLY A 853 -0.58 3.34 11.44
CA GLY A 853 -0.39 2.53 10.25
C GLY A 853 -0.16 3.40 9.01
N ASP A 854 0.72 2.94 8.12
CA ASP A 854 1.12 3.63 6.90
C ASP A 854 0.24 3.35 5.68
N THR A 855 -0.62 2.34 5.73
CA THR A 855 -1.61 1.98 4.68
C THR A 855 -3.04 2.46 4.98
N ASP A 856 -3.21 3.25 6.04
CA ASP A 856 -4.50 3.81 6.47
C ASP A 856 -4.86 5.08 5.69
N ALA A 857 -5.96 5.06 4.93
CA ALA A 857 -6.53 6.23 4.26
C ALA A 857 -7.63 6.94 5.08
N ILE A 858 -7.98 6.45 6.27
CA ILE A 858 -8.96 7.12 7.15
C ILE A 858 -8.29 8.21 7.99
N LEU A 859 -7.21 7.89 8.73
CA LEU A 859 -6.44 8.84 9.56
C LEU A 859 -4.93 8.59 9.38
N PRO A 860 -4.38 8.88 8.18
CA PRO A 860 -3.02 8.55 7.79
C PRO A 860 -1.92 9.15 8.67
N LEU A 861 -0.71 8.60 8.50
CA LEU A 861 0.50 9.08 9.15
C LEU A 861 0.80 10.56 8.84
N THR A 862 0.38 11.09 7.68
CA THR A 862 0.51 12.50 7.28
C THR A 862 -0.31 13.44 8.16
N ALA A 863 -1.60 13.13 8.37
CA ALA A 863 -2.49 13.83 9.29
C ALA A 863 -1.88 13.89 10.70
N THR A 864 -1.41 12.73 11.18
CA THR A 864 -0.75 12.61 12.49
C THR A 864 0.55 13.43 12.56
N ARG A 865 1.42 13.40 11.53
CA ARG A 865 2.63 14.24 11.43
C ARG A 865 2.30 15.73 11.51
N TYR A 866 1.30 16.19 10.76
CA TYR A 866 0.88 17.59 10.76
C TYR A 866 0.36 18.03 12.15
N SER A 867 -0.52 17.24 12.76
CA SER A 867 -1.05 17.48 14.11
C SER A 867 0.08 17.54 15.17
N ILE A 868 1.09 16.67 15.09
CA ILE A 868 2.25 16.70 16.00
C ILE A 868 3.17 17.91 15.72
N ASN A 869 3.40 18.26 14.45
CA ASN A 869 4.18 19.44 14.07
C ASN A 869 3.53 20.75 14.57
N ALA A 870 2.20 20.82 14.64
CA ALA A 870 1.45 21.94 15.22
C ALA A 870 1.62 22.09 16.76
N LEU A 871 2.06 21.03 17.46
CA LEU A 871 2.42 21.13 18.88
C LEU A 871 3.72 21.91 19.13
N LYS A 872 4.63 21.95 18.14
CA LYS A 872 5.97 22.59 18.21
C LYS A 872 6.83 22.06 19.39
N LEU A 873 6.83 20.75 19.58
CA LEU A 873 7.61 20.09 20.62
C LEU A 873 9.11 20.04 20.26
N GLN A 874 9.96 20.15 21.29
CA GLN A 874 11.40 19.88 21.16
C GLN A 874 11.62 18.39 20.82
N THR A 875 12.45 18.11 19.82
CA THR A 875 12.90 16.75 19.49
C THR A 875 14.02 16.33 20.45
N ASN A 876 13.94 15.11 20.98
CA ASN A 876 14.95 14.47 21.83
C ASN A 876 15.72 13.39 21.07
N ILE A 877 15.05 12.63 20.20
CA ILE A 877 15.63 11.70 19.23
C ILE A 877 14.98 11.99 17.89
N SER A 878 15.80 12.20 16.85
CA SER A 878 15.38 12.43 15.46
C SER A 878 14.55 11.27 14.89
N TRP A 879 14.13 11.36 13.63
CA TRP A 879 13.50 10.24 12.92
C TRP A 879 14.50 9.09 12.75
N TYR A 880 14.07 7.84 12.94
CA TYR A 880 14.86 6.64 12.66
C TYR A 880 13.95 5.45 12.31
N ALA A 881 14.44 4.57 11.44
CA ALA A 881 13.84 3.25 11.23
C ALA A 881 14.03 2.38 12.48
N TRP A 882 12.95 1.77 12.98
CA TRP A 882 13.01 0.83 14.10
C TRP A 882 12.82 -0.61 13.64
N HIS A 883 13.53 -1.51 14.31
CA HIS A 883 13.67 -2.91 13.93
C HIS A 883 12.97 -3.85 14.91
N ASP A 884 12.49 -4.96 14.37
CA ASP A 884 11.81 -6.02 15.12
C ASP A 884 12.79 -7.09 15.67
N ASP A 885 12.23 -8.09 16.37
CA ASP A 885 12.94 -9.27 16.88
C ASP A 885 13.67 -10.12 15.80
N HIS A 886 13.58 -9.78 14.51
CA HIS A 886 14.25 -10.45 13.37
C HIS A 886 15.13 -9.49 12.54
N HIS A 887 15.41 -8.27 13.03
CA HIS A 887 16.15 -7.22 12.33
C HIS A 887 15.48 -6.73 11.01
N GLN A 888 14.16 -6.82 10.91
CA GLN A 888 13.38 -6.21 9.83
C GLN A 888 12.85 -4.84 10.29
N VAL A 889 12.87 -3.83 9.40
CA VAL A 889 12.24 -2.53 9.64
C VAL A 889 10.75 -2.73 9.88
N GLY A 890 10.30 -2.47 11.12
CA GLY A 890 8.90 -2.53 11.54
C GLY A 890 8.16 -1.20 11.37
N GLY A 891 8.87 -0.14 11.03
CA GLY A 891 8.37 1.22 10.83
C GLY A 891 9.41 2.25 11.26
N TRP A 892 8.97 3.48 11.54
CA TRP A 892 9.83 4.60 11.93
C TRP A 892 9.37 5.24 13.24
N SER A 893 10.24 5.98 13.92
CA SER A 893 9.89 6.66 15.17
C SER A 893 10.65 7.97 15.34
N GLN A 894 10.04 8.92 16.07
CA GLN A 894 10.66 10.15 16.55
C GLN A 894 10.22 10.41 17.99
N VAL A 895 11.15 10.84 18.84
CA VAL A 895 10.88 11.09 20.26
C VAL A 895 11.00 12.58 20.55
N TYR A 896 9.92 13.17 21.06
CA TYR A 896 9.86 14.56 21.50
C TYR A 896 9.80 14.65 23.03
N LYS A 897 9.97 15.86 23.57
CA LYS A 897 9.78 16.16 24.98
C LYS A 897 8.30 15.98 25.39
N GLY A 898 7.99 14.80 25.93
CA GLY A 898 6.66 14.43 26.45
C GLY A 898 5.79 13.58 25.50
N LEU A 899 6.20 13.41 24.23
CA LEU A 899 5.46 12.64 23.23
C LEU A 899 6.40 11.76 22.41
N THR A 900 6.04 10.50 22.20
CA THR A 900 6.69 9.60 21.23
C THR A 900 5.76 9.32 20.08
N TYR A 901 6.27 9.39 18.85
CA TYR A 901 5.54 9.01 17.63
C TYR A 901 6.19 7.78 16.99
N VAL A 902 5.37 6.86 16.47
CA VAL A 902 5.79 5.59 15.88
C VAL A 902 4.91 5.25 14.67
N THR A 903 5.46 5.13 13.47
CA THR A 903 4.74 4.48 12.36
C THR A 903 4.94 2.96 12.41
N VAL A 904 3.99 2.20 11.88
CA VAL A 904 4.08 0.73 11.76
C VAL A 904 3.92 0.33 10.29
N ARG A 905 4.95 -0.32 9.75
CA ARG A 905 5.11 -0.59 8.32
C ARG A 905 4.14 -1.66 7.81
N GLY A 906 3.47 -1.37 6.70
CA GLY A 906 2.44 -2.24 6.11
C GLY A 906 1.23 -2.44 7.02
N ALA A 907 0.83 -1.43 7.80
CA ALA A 907 -0.29 -1.50 8.74
C ALA A 907 -1.43 -0.55 8.36
N GLY A 908 -2.68 -0.98 8.58
CA GLY A 908 -3.88 -0.17 8.36
C GLY A 908 -4.27 0.63 9.60
N HIS A 909 -5.51 1.12 9.60
CA HIS A 909 -6.13 1.86 10.70
C HIS A 909 -6.08 1.06 12.02
N GLU A 910 -6.62 -0.16 11.98
CA GLU A 910 -6.53 -1.15 13.06
C GLU A 910 -5.17 -1.87 13.00
N VAL A 911 -4.09 -1.14 13.34
CA VAL A 911 -2.71 -1.69 13.38
C VAL A 911 -2.61 -3.03 14.11
N PRO A 912 -3.30 -3.30 15.24
CA PRO A 912 -3.25 -4.60 15.93
C PRO A 912 -4.05 -5.72 15.24
N LEU A 913 -4.88 -5.41 14.24
CA LEU A 913 -5.48 -6.39 13.32
C LEU A 913 -4.52 -6.70 12.16
N THR A 914 -3.95 -5.67 11.52
CA THR A 914 -3.14 -5.84 10.30
C THR A 914 -1.70 -6.26 10.56
N GLN A 915 -1.06 -5.73 11.61
CA GLN A 915 0.33 -6.03 12.00
C GLN A 915 0.42 -6.44 13.50
N PRO A 916 -0.30 -7.49 13.92
CA PRO A 916 -0.53 -7.82 15.33
C PRO A 916 0.77 -8.05 16.14
N ARG A 917 1.81 -8.59 15.49
CA ARG A 917 3.12 -8.83 16.11
C ARG A 917 3.89 -7.53 16.39
N LEU A 918 3.88 -6.61 15.42
CA LEU A 918 4.54 -5.31 15.54
C LEU A 918 3.80 -4.43 16.56
N ALA A 919 2.46 -4.45 16.54
CA ALA A 919 1.62 -3.79 17.54
C ALA A 919 1.93 -4.26 18.98
N LEU A 920 2.14 -5.56 19.20
CA LEU A 920 2.54 -6.08 20.53
C LEU A 920 3.97 -5.65 20.92
N LEU A 921 4.91 -5.53 19.98
CA LEU A 921 6.26 -5.03 20.25
C LEU A 921 6.23 -3.55 20.66
N LEU A 922 5.53 -2.72 19.90
CA LEU A 922 5.27 -1.31 20.20
C LEU A 922 4.65 -1.16 21.60
N PHE A 923 3.60 -1.93 21.90
CA PHE A 923 2.94 -1.89 23.21
C PHE A 923 3.86 -2.31 24.37
N ARG A 924 4.81 -3.24 24.15
CA ARG A 924 5.83 -3.58 25.16
C ARG A 924 6.74 -2.39 25.45
N GLN A 925 7.28 -1.73 24.42
CA GLN A 925 8.15 -0.56 24.60
C GLN A 925 7.39 0.60 25.27
N PHE A 926 6.12 0.82 24.86
CA PHE A 926 5.21 1.73 25.56
C PHE A 926 5.07 1.38 27.05
N LEU A 927 4.79 0.13 27.43
CA LEU A 927 4.63 -0.23 28.85
C LEU A 927 5.92 -0.10 29.67
N LYS A 928 7.09 -0.29 29.07
CA LYS A 928 8.39 -0.10 29.72
C LYS A 928 8.80 1.38 29.85
N ASN A 929 8.28 2.27 29.01
CA ASN A 929 8.82 3.61 28.76
C ASN A 929 10.24 3.58 28.14
N GLU A 930 10.46 2.67 27.19
CA GLU A 930 11.66 2.62 26.35
C GLU A 930 11.32 3.13 24.93
N PRO A 931 12.23 3.78 24.20
CA PRO A 931 12.08 4.01 22.76
C PRO A 931 11.95 2.70 21.97
N MET A 932 11.61 2.83 20.68
CA MET A 932 11.68 1.71 19.75
C MET A 932 13.15 1.38 19.44
N SER A 933 13.42 0.13 19.06
CA SER A 933 14.77 -0.36 18.81
C SER A 933 15.33 0.15 17.47
N ALA A 934 16.22 1.14 17.52
CA ALA A 934 17.19 1.36 16.44
C ALA A 934 18.15 0.17 16.33
N PHE A 935 18.86 0.06 15.19
CA PHE A 935 19.94 -0.90 14.95
C PHE A 935 21.14 -0.15 14.36
#